data_AF-A0A6G3UII6-F1
#
_entry.id   AF-A0A6G3UII6-F1
#
_cell.length_a   1.000
_cell.length_b   1.000
_cell.length_c   1.000
_cell.angle_alpha   90.00
_cell.angle_beta   90.00
_cell.angle_gamma   90.00
#
_symmetry.space_group_name_H-M   'P 1'
#
loop_
_entity.id
_entity.type
_entity.pdbx_description
1 polymer ?
#
loop_
_entity_poly.entity_id
_entity_poly.type
_entity_poly.pdbx_seq_one_letter_code
_entity_poly.pdbx_strand_id
1 'polypeptide(L)'
;MTQSAEANSTSLFQVFAHADDDLYFANPDLYRLLAAGHRVTSVYLTAGEADGRNVDTRDPLRQQAPADYAGYMEARQNGLRAAYATMVLGDREAAWVREPVELLPGVAAERFFLSDAPHVQLFFLGLRMADPAHGFPADQPPVRLTGLWDGRAARQPTLLAAESALHQAQALGREDVVGALTQLLSYAQPTLLWTMDPDPLHEAYDETRGITSSDHADHTATAQFAREALRRHLRGGGRPPLTEHFTGYGNKHWPSNLSERSHALKKSLVDVYAGADGHACAHRYCGDLQLGDGSDIRRYGWSTRSRYPQGTQWLHRQKDGRLAAYAVLGDQAAVWTEAEPGAGRFEGPLLLPGGDLVPCLAVAPDRNGGVHLVGLQRVPGPEGRVDVEVVRMWRQGRTGSVLPWESMGNPDQATRDWRRCREVGVPAAVVDPAGHLHVFVRNFSVGVSMRRETAEGLGAWEVLGGRGMQDSLTTVARTTGRIDMYATNRTGGVRWRQEAVYGPFKLEDQLVTGVPESWRPASGLTPVQVGRSRVALFYREEDTGAVMRHRQRPNGTWEQRVDRLSDDGGTGAVAAARLLAPDHDLVVLARRDERSRPAVAVLPADGRITERPEWERHEIQMTGAPSIAADVHGRAVVTVLGADGRLHWARQEEPRPGVRFGPWQAG
;
A
#
# COMPACT_ATOMS: atom_id res chain seq x y z
N MET A 1 16.55 -6.10 -24.75
CA MET A 1 16.02 -4.74 -24.54
C MET A 1 16.82 -4.06 -23.44
N THR A 2 17.25 -2.80 -23.61
CA THR A 2 17.89 -2.00 -22.55
C THR A 2 17.29 -0.60 -22.55
N GLN A 3 16.69 -0.18 -21.43
CA GLN A 3 16.29 1.21 -21.22
C GLN A 3 17.43 1.91 -20.48
N SER A 4 17.97 3.00 -21.03
CA SER A 4 19.08 3.70 -20.39
C SER A 4 18.60 4.29 -19.06
N ALA A 5 19.17 3.83 -17.94
CA ALA A 5 18.81 4.28 -16.61
C ALA A 5 19.71 5.45 -16.19
N GLU A 6 19.18 6.67 -16.16
CA GLU A 6 19.73 7.66 -15.23
C GLU A 6 19.50 7.14 -13.80
N ALA A 7 20.58 7.03 -13.01
CA ALA A 7 20.58 6.42 -11.68
C ALA A 7 19.64 7.08 -10.65
N ASN A 8 19.01 8.19 -11.01
CA ASN A 8 18.22 9.06 -10.13
C ASN A 8 16.74 9.22 -10.57
N SER A 9 16.29 8.58 -11.65
CA SER A 9 14.90 8.76 -12.13
C SER A 9 13.96 7.66 -11.65
N THR A 10 12.80 8.08 -11.13
CA THR A 10 11.67 7.21 -10.76
C THR A 10 11.33 6.25 -11.90
N SER A 11 11.22 4.96 -11.57
CA SER A 11 10.83 3.91 -12.50
C SER A 11 9.81 2.98 -11.81
N LEU A 12 8.57 3.02 -12.28
CA LEU A 12 7.51 2.13 -11.82
C LEU A 12 7.47 0.87 -12.69
N PHE A 13 7.56 -0.28 -12.06
CA PHE A 13 7.19 -1.57 -12.64
C PHE A 13 5.92 -2.07 -11.96
N GLN A 14 4.87 -2.34 -12.73
CA GLN A 14 3.61 -2.82 -12.17
C GLN A 14 3.09 -4.06 -12.89
N VAL A 15 2.55 -5.00 -12.13
CA VAL A 15 2.05 -6.27 -12.64
C VAL A 15 0.62 -6.46 -12.14
N PHE A 16 -0.32 -6.59 -13.07
CA PHE A 16 -1.75 -6.76 -12.79
C PHE A 16 -2.33 -7.94 -13.55
N ALA A 17 -3.48 -8.44 -13.08
CA ALA A 17 -4.13 -9.59 -13.70
C ALA A 17 -4.84 -9.13 -14.98
N HIS A 18 -5.63 -8.06 -14.86
CA HIS A 18 -6.54 -7.54 -15.89
C HIS A 18 -6.20 -6.10 -16.26
N ALA A 19 -6.60 -5.68 -17.46
CA ALA A 19 -6.28 -4.36 -18.01
C ALA A 19 -6.86 -3.19 -17.20
N ASP A 20 -7.89 -3.40 -16.38
CA ASP A 20 -8.58 -2.36 -15.62
C ASP A 20 -8.12 -2.24 -14.16
N ASP A 21 -7.32 -3.19 -13.67
CA ASP A 21 -6.96 -3.29 -12.24
C ASP A 21 -6.24 -2.03 -11.74
N ASP A 22 -5.32 -1.47 -12.52
CA ASP A 22 -4.57 -0.28 -12.13
C ASP A 22 -5.43 0.99 -12.12
N LEU A 23 -6.39 1.09 -13.03
CA LEU A 23 -7.39 2.14 -13.07
C LEU A 23 -8.32 2.07 -11.84
N TYR A 24 -8.68 0.87 -11.40
CA TYR A 24 -9.57 0.68 -10.25
C TYR A 24 -8.87 0.70 -8.89
N PHE A 25 -7.63 0.26 -8.78
CA PHE A 25 -7.02 0.01 -7.46
C PHE A 25 -5.76 0.81 -7.18
N ALA A 26 -5.00 1.21 -8.21
CA ALA A 26 -3.81 2.05 -8.04
C ALA A 26 -4.09 3.54 -8.28
N ASN A 27 -5.01 3.90 -9.16
CA ASN A 27 -5.39 5.29 -9.37
C ASN A 27 -6.04 5.93 -8.12
N PRO A 28 -5.76 7.22 -7.85
CA PRO A 28 -5.06 8.19 -8.69
C PRO A 28 -3.53 8.21 -8.56
N ASP A 29 -2.89 7.34 -7.75
CA ASP A 29 -1.42 7.39 -7.58
C ASP A 29 -0.69 7.11 -8.90
N LEU A 30 -1.20 6.20 -9.75
CA LEU A 30 -0.67 5.96 -11.09
C LEU A 30 -0.70 7.24 -11.96
N TYR A 31 -1.85 7.92 -12.02
CA TYR A 31 -1.96 9.20 -12.73
C TYR A 31 -0.89 10.21 -12.26
N ARG A 32 -0.63 10.30 -10.95
CA ARG A 32 0.37 11.24 -10.40
C ARG A 32 1.78 10.96 -10.91
N LEU A 33 2.16 9.69 -11.07
CA LEU A 33 3.47 9.30 -11.60
C LEU A 33 3.57 9.55 -13.11
N LEU A 34 2.53 9.21 -13.86
CA LEU A 34 2.46 9.45 -15.32
C LEU A 34 2.49 10.96 -15.63
N ALA A 35 1.68 11.76 -14.95
CA ALA A 35 1.64 13.21 -15.12
C ALA A 35 2.95 13.91 -14.70
N ALA A 36 3.78 13.26 -13.87
CA ALA A 36 5.12 13.72 -13.52
C ALA A 36 6.20 13.29 -14.52
N GLY A 37 5.84 12.60 -15.61
CA GLY A 37 6.76 12.14 -16.66
C GLY A 37 7.70 11.01 -16.21
N HIS A 38 7.32 10.25 -15.19
CA HIS A 38 8.12 9.12 -14.71
C HIS A 38 7.99 7.90 -15.61
N ARG A 39 9.03 7.06 -15.65
CA ARG A 39 8.99 5.81 -16.42
C ARG A 39 7.97 4.86 -15.80
N VAL A 40 7.11 4.27 -16.65
CA VAL A 40 6.10 3.30 -16.23
C VAL A 40 6.14 2.11 -17.17
N THR A 41 6.36 0.93 -16.60
CA THR A 41 6.27 -0.37 -17.28
C THR A 41 5.14 -1.17 -16.63
N SER A 42 4.03 -1.33 -17.33
CA SER A 42 2.87 -2.11 -16.89
C SER A 42 2.84 -3.47 -17.56
N VAL A 43 2.56 -4.53 -16.80
CA VAL A 43 2.44 -5.88 -17.33
C VAL A 43 1.09 -6.47 -16.92
N TYR A 44 0.32 -6.96 -17.89
CA TYR A 44 -0.97 -7.60 -17.67
C TYR A 44 -0.87 -9.07 -18.07
N LEU A 45 -1.15 -9.96 -17.11
CA LEU A 45 -0.88 -11.39 -17.28
C LEU A 45 -1.97 -12.10 -18.11
N THR A 46 -3.23 -11.72 -17.92
CA THR A 46 -4.36 -12.43 -18.52
C THR A 46 -4.89 -11.74 -19.76
N ALA A 47 -5.66 -12.49 -20.57
CA ALA A 47 -6.41 -11.93 -21.68
C ALA A 47 -7.65 -11.15 -21.22
N GLY A 48 -8.11 -11.35 -19.98
CA GLY A 48 -9.27 -10.64 -19.43
C GLY A 48 -10.53 -10.84 -20.27
N GLU A 49 -10.67 -11.97 -20.96
CA GLU A 49 -11.60 -12.11 -22.09
C GLU A 49 -13.08 -12.32 -21.67
N ALA A 50 -13.37 -12.35 -20.36
CA ALA A 50 -14.69 -12.56 -19.76
C ALA A 50 -15.55 -13.56 -20.55
N ASP A 51 -16.81 -13.25 -20.86
CA ASP A 51 -17.67 -14.06 -21.71
C ASP A 51 -17.61 -13.69 -23.21
N GLY A 52 -16.64 -12.85 -23.60
CA GLY A 52 -16.40 -12.43 -24.98
C GLY A 52 -17.44 -11.48 -25.58
N ARG A 53 -18.43 -10.99 -24.83
CA ARG A 53 -19.49 -10.12 -25.37
C ARG A 53 -19.21 -8.67 -25.00
N ASN A 54 -18.68 -7.87 -25.94
CA ASN A 54 -18.39 -6.46 -25.70
C ASN A 54 -19.65 -5.58 -25.80
N VAL A 55 -20.59 -5.79 -24.90
CA VAL A 55 -21.86 -5.06 -24.80
C VAL A 55 -22.16 -4.82 -23.33
N ASP A 56 -22.70 -3.65 -23.01
CA ASP A 56 -23.08 -3.23 -21.65
C ASP A 56 -23.83 -4.35 -20.94
N THR A 57 -23.32 -4.72 -19.76
CA THR A 57 -23.89 -5.79 -18.92
C THR A 57 -25.35 -5.57 -18.54
N ARG A 58 -25.86 -4.34 -18.65
CA ARG A 58 -27.24 -3.96 -18.38
C ARG A 58 -28.13 -4.01 -19.62
N ASP A 59 -27.57 -4.15 -20.82
CA ASP A 59 -28.35 -4.23 -22.06
C ASP A 59 -29.17 -5.54 -22.09
N PRO A 60 -30.51 -5.46 -22.19
CA PRO A 60 -31.37 -6.65 -22.21
C PRO A 60 -31.14 -7.55 -23.43
N LEU A 61 -30.58 -7.02 -24.52
CA LEU A 61 -30.27 -7.76 -25.74
C LEU A 61 -28.85 -8.34 -25.74
N ARG A 62 -28.03 -8.06 -24.72
CA ARG A 62 -26.63 -8.52 -24.62
C ARG A 62 -26.45 -10.01 -24.88
N GLN A 63 -27.35 -10.85 -24.38
CA GLN A 63 -27.25 -12.31 -24.54
C GLN A 63 -27.41 -12.78 -25.99
N GLN A 64 -27.93 -11.92 -26.88
CA GLN A 64 -28.05 -12.19 -28.32
C GLN A 64 -26.75 -11.87 -29.07
N ALA A 65 -25.84 -11.09 -28.48
CA ALA A 65 -24.55 -10.79 -29.08
C ALA A 65 -23.69 -12.07 -29.12
N PRO A 66 -23.03 -12.38 -30.26
CA PRO A 66 -22.09 -13.49 -30.32
C PRO A 66 -20.87 -13.22 -29.44
N ALA A 67 -20.30 -14.28 -28.87
CA ALA A 67 -19.02 -14.16 -28.16
C ALA A 67 -17.87 -13.94 -29.18
N ASP A 68 -17.09 -12.90 -28.96
CA ASP A 68 -15.83 -12.58 -29.65
C ASP A 68 -14.75 -12.30 -28.60
N TYR A 69 -14.14 -13.38 -28.08
CA TYR A 69 -13.13 -13.27 -27.02
C TYR A 69 -11.91 -12.44 -27.45
N ALA A 70 -11.43 -12.63 -28.69
CA ALA A 70 -10.27 -11.93 -29.22
C ALA A 70 -10.57 -10.43 -29.43
N GLY A 71 -11.76 -10.11 -29.95
CA GLY A 71 -12.24 -8.74 -30.09
C GLY A 71 -12.49 -8.05 -28.77
N TYR A 72 -13.04 -8.75 -27.78
CA TYR A 72 -13.22 -8.19 -26.44
C TYR A 72 -11.87 -7.90 -25.76
N MET A 73 -10.91 -8.82 -25.84
CA MET A 73 -9.54 -8.57 -25.38
C MET A 73 -8.91 -7.35 -26.05
N GLU A 74 -9.01 -7.21 -27.38
CA GLU A 74 -8.52 -6.05 -28.13
C GLU A 74 -9.19 -4.76 -27.66
N ALA A 75 -10.51 -4.76 -27.44
CA ALA A 75 -11.25 -3.59 -27.00
C ALA A 75 -10.82 -3.12 -25.61
N ARG A 76 -10.58 -4.05 -24.68
CA ARG A 76 -10.04 -3.74 -23.34
C ARG A 76 -8.63 -3.15 -23.42
N GLN A 77 -7.75 -3.71 -24.26
CA GLN A 77 -6.42 -3.17 -24.48
C GLN A 77 -6.47 -1.75 -25.07
N ASN A 78 -7.40 -1.49 -26.00
CA ASN A 78 -7.58 -0.18 -26.61
C ASN A 78 -8.12 0.85 -25.61
N GLY A 79 -9.12 0.49 -24.82
CA GLY A 79 -9.62 1.34 -23.73
C GLY A 79 -8.52 1.72 -22.74
N LEU A 80 -7.66 0.76 -22.38
CA LEU A 80 -6.55 1.01 -21.46
C LEU A 80 -5.50 1.95 -22.08
N ARG A 81 -5.14 1.72 -23.34
CA ARG A 81 -4.23 2.60 -24.09
C ARG A 81 -4.78 4.03 -24.19
N ALA A 82 -6.07 4.18 -24.43
CA ALA A 82 -6.76 5.48 -24.45
C ALA A 82 -6.72 6.17 -23.08
N ALA A 83 -6.98 5.44 -22.00
CA ALA A 83 -6.88 5.97 -20.64
C ALA A 83 -5.45 6.42 -20.30
N TYR A 84 -4.44 5.61 -20.63
CA TYR A 84 -3.03 5.98 -20.42
C TYR A 84 -2.61 7.19 -21.25
N ALA A 85 -2.99 7.24 -22.53
CA ALA A 85 -2.73 8.38 -23.40
C ALA A 85 -3.37 9.67 -22.85
N THR A 86 -4.58 9.56 -22.30
CA THR A 86 -5.27 10.66 -21.61
C THR A 86 -4.52 11.10 -20.35
N MET A 87 -4.05 10.17 -19.52
CA MET A 87 -3.27 10.50 -18.31
C MET A 87 -1.96 11.23 -18.61
N VAL A 88 -1.30 10.89 -19.73
CA VAL A 88 0.05 11.38 -20.07
C VAL A 88 0.01 12.63 -20.96
N LEU A 89 -0.83 12.62 -21.99
CA LEU A 89 -0.85 13.64 -23.05
C LEU A 89 -2.14 14.47 -23.05
N GLY A 90 -3.16 14.07 -22.28
CA GLY A 90 -4.49 14.68 -22.35
C GLY A 90 -5.24 14.35 -23.63
N ASP A 91 -4.76 13.40 -24.41
CA ASP A 91 -5.32 12.98 -25.70
C ASP A 91 -5.48 11.45 -25.72
N ARG A 92 -6.73 10.99 -25.79
CA ARG A 92 -7.06 9.55 -25.83
C ARG A 92 -6.68 8.87 -27.14
N GLU A 93 -6.60 9.62 -28.24
CA GLU A 93 -6.32 9.10 -29.58
C GLU A 93 -4.81 9.14 -29.91
N ALA A 94 -3.97 9.52 -28.95
CA ALA A 94 -2.53 9.60 -29.17
C ALA A 94 -1.95 8.24 -29.62
N ALA A 95 -1.03 8.31 -30.58
CA ALA A 95 -0.56 7.14 -31.29
C ALA A 95 0.30 6.22 -30.43
N TRP A 96 0.01 4.91 -30.47
CA TRP A 96 0.81 3.88 -29.84
C TRP A 96 1.55 3.05 -30.88
N VAL A 97 2.81 2.72 -30.60
CA VAL A 97 3.52 1.68 -31.35
C VAL A 97 3.22 0.33 -30.71
N ARG A 98 2.84 -0.65 -31.54
CA ARG A 98 2.56 -2.04 -31.16
C ARG A 98 3.61 -2.94 -31.78
N GLU A 99 4.20 -3.83 -31.01
CA GLU A 99 5.18 -4.80 -31.51
C GLU A 99 5.23 -6.09 -30.68
N PRO A 100 5.58 -7.23 -31.30
CA PRO A 100 5.87 -8.45 -30.56
C PRO A 100 7.27 -8.37 -29.95
N VAL A 101 7.42 -8.83 -28.72
CA VAL A 101 8.70 -8.87 -28.02
C VAL A 101 8.92 -10.27 -27.46
N GLU A 102 10.02 -10.91 -27.87
CA GLU A 102 10.49 -12.14 -27.23
C GLU A 102 11.19 -11.79 -25.91
N LEU A 103 10.60 -12.24 -24.79
CA LEU A 103 11.11 -12.00 -23.44
C LEU A 103 12.11 -13.07 -23.03
N LEU A 104 11.84 -14.32 -23.42
CA LEU A 104 12.71 -15.48 -23.27
C LEU A 104 12.57 -16.34 -24.53
N PRO A 105 13.50 -17.25 -24.83
CA PRO A 105 13.36 -18.18 -25.95
C PRO A 105 11.98 -18.89 -25.92
N GLY A 106 11.15 -18.61 -26.93
CA GLY A 106 9.80 -19.19 -27.04
C GLY A 106 8.74 -18.60 -26.10
N VAL A 107 9.02 -17.47 -25.43
CA VAL A 107 8.06 -16.71 -24.61
C VAL A 107 8.01 -15.28 -25.11
N ALA A 108 6.91 -14.93 -25.79
CA ALA A 108 6.68 -13.59 -26.33
C ALA A 108 5.51 -12.87 -25.63
N ALA A 109 5.56 -11.55 -25.65
CA ALA A 109 4.48 -10.67 -25.22
C ALA A 109 4.23 -9.60 -26.30
N GLU A 110 3.03 -9.01 -26.28
CA GLU A 110 2.80 -7.77 -27.03
C GLU A 110 3.24 -6.58 -26.20
N ARG A 111 4.10 -5.74 -26.76
CA ARG A 111 4.51 -4.48 -26.18
C ARG A 111 3.84 -3.33 -26.91
N PHE A 112 3.30 -2.41 -26.13
CA PHE A 112 2.82 -1.12 -26.59
C PHE A 112 3.63 -0.02 -25.91
N PHE A 113 4.04 1.00 -26.65
CA PHE A 113 4.59 2.22 -26.07
C PHE A 113 4.02 3.46 -26.74
N LEU A 114 3.80 4.51 -25.95
CA LEU A 114 3.18 5.74 -26.43
C LEU A 114 4.20 6.51 -27.28
N SER A 115 3.86 6.86 -28.52
CA SER A 115 4.85 7.38 -29.49
C SER A 115 5.52 8.67 -29.01
N ASP A 116 4.72 9.59 -28.47
CA ASP A 116 5.19 10.88 -27.93
C ASP A 116 5.59 10.80 -26.45
N ALA A 117 5.51 9.61 -25.83
CA ALA A 117 5.98 9.35 -24.46
C ALA A 117 6.48 7.89 -24.30
N PRO A 118 7.57 7.50 -24.99
CA PRO A 118 8.01 6.10 -25.09
C PRO A 118 8.54 5.50 -23.76
N HIS A 119 8.63 6.32 -22.72
CA HIS A 119 8.91 5.90 -21.35
C HIS A 119 7.71 5.24 -20.65
N VAL A 120 6.52 5.29 -21.25
CA VAL A 120 5.30 4.59 -20.83
C VAL A 120 5.10 3.37 -21.72
N GLN A 121 5.16 2.18 -21.12
CA GLN A 121 5.13 0.90 -21.84
C GLN A 121 4.14 -0.07 -21.18
N LEU A 122 3.33 -0.72 -22.00
CA LEU A 122 2.37 -1.75 -21.59
C LEU A 122 2.75 -3.08 -22.23
N PHE A 123 2.74 -4.16 -21.46
CA PHE A 123 3.04 -5.51 -21.90
C PHE A 123 1.85 -6.43 -21.63
N PHE A 124 1.43 -7.22 -22.61
CA PHE A 124 0.33 -8.17 -22.48
C PHE A 124 0.81 -9.60 -22.78
N LEU A 125 0.59 -10.52 -21.84
CA LEU A 125 0.91 -11.95 -22.01
C LEU A 125 -0.30 -12.74 -22.53
N GLY A 126 -1.53 -12.30 -22.24
CA GLY A 126 -2.75 -12.87 -22.81
C GLY A 126 -3.12 -14.26 -22.30
N LEU A 127 -2.71 -14.66 -21.08
CA LEU A 127 -3.10 -15.97 -20.51
C LEU A 127 -4.63 -16.09 -20.40
N ARG A 128 -5.19 -17.18 -20.93
CA ARG A 128 -6.64 -17.37 -21.01
C ARG A 128 -7.31 -17.53 -19.66
N MET A 129 -8.55 -17.06 -19.55
CA MET A 129 -9.39 -17.22 -18.36
C MET A 129 -10.70 -17.96 -18.70
N ALA A 130 -10.62 -19.11 -19.36
CA ALA A 130 -11.82 -19.91 -19.65
C ALA A 130 -12.39 -20.57 -18.40
N ASP A 131 -13.68 -20.40 -18.14
CA ASP A 131 -14.42 -21.05 -17.04
C ASP A 131 -15.92 -21.07 -17.36
N PRO A 132 -16.58 -22.23 -17.32
CA PRO A 132 -18.01 -22.33 -17.57
C PRO A 132 -18.87 -21.39 -16.71
N ALA A 133 -18.45 -21.08 -15.48
CA ALA A 133 -19.16 -20.14 -14.60
C ALA A 133 -19.16 -18.68 -15.14
N HIS A 134 -18.29 -18.38 -16.09
CA HIS A 134 -18.10 -17.06 -16.70
C HIS A 134 -18.48 -17.06 -18.19
N GLY A 135 -19.44 -17.92 -18.58
CA GLY A 135 -20.04 -17.90 -19.92
C GLY A 135 -19.23 -18.63 -21.00
N PHE A 136 -18.24 -19.44 -20.61
CA PHE A 136 -17.55 -20.35 -21.52
C PHE A 136 -18.34 -21.65 -21.73
N PRO A 137 -18.17 -22.32 -22.89
CA PRO A 137 -18.72 -23.65 -23.12
C PRO A 137 -18.27 -24.66 -22.05
N ALA A 138 -19.20 -25.49 -21.57
CA ALA A 138 -18.95 -26.45 -20.49
C ALA A 138 -17.97 -27.58 -20.87
N ASP A 139 -17.79 -27.82 -22.18
CA ASP A 139 -16.84 -28.76 -22.75
C ASP A 139 -15.40 -28.21 -22.82
N GLN A 140 -15.21 -26.91 -22.57
CA GLN A 140 -13.88 -26.31 -22.46
C GLN A 140 -13.32 -26.47 -21.04
N PRO A 141 -12.12 -27.08 -20.86
CA PRO A 141 -11.50 -27.19 -19.55
C PRO A 141 -11.24 -25.81 -18.93
N PRO A 142 -11.54 -25.62 -17.63
CA PRO A 142 -11.29 -24.34 -16.98
C PRO A 142 -9.79 -24.07 -16.89
N VAL A 143 -9.39 -22.85 -17.28
CA VAL A 143 -8.02 -22.35 -17.13
C VAL A 143 -8.05 -21.03 -16.37
N ARG A 144 -7.16 -20.92 -15.38
CA ARG A 144 -7.08 -19.79 -14.45
C ARG A 144 -5.63 -19.60 -14.03
N LEU A 145 -5.25 -18.36 -13.79
CA LEU A 145 -3.89 -18.03 -13.36
C LEU A 145 -3.54 -18.72 -12.03
N THR A 146 -4.52 -18.90 -11.14
CA THR A 146 -4.37 -19.70 -9.91
C THR A 146 -3.98 -21.16 -10.19
N GLY A 147 -4.56 -21.79 -11.21
CA GLY A 147 -4.23 -23.15 -11.59
C GLY A 147 -2.78 -23.29 -12.04
N LEU A 148 -2.27 -22.29 -12.78
CA LEU A 148 -0.88 -22.22 -13.20
C LEU A 148 0.08 -21.99 -12.01
N TRP A 149 -0.29 -21.11 -11.08
CA TRP A 149 0.52 -20.84 -9.88
C TRP A 149 0.62 -22.06 -8.96
N ASP A 150 -0.52 -22.67 -8.62
CA ASP A 150 -0.60 -23.82 -7.69
C ASP A 150 -0.11 -25.14 -8.31
N GLY A 151 0.20 -25.15 -9.62
CA GLY A 151 0.64 -26.35 -10.34
C GLY A 151 -0.48 -27.32 -10.75
N ARG A 152 -1.75 -26.94 -10.56
CA ARG A 152 -2.91 -27.69 -11.08
C ARG A 152 -2.96 -27.71 -12.61
N ALA A 153 -2.36 -26.70 -13.25
CA ALA A 153 -2.12 -26.65 -14.68
C ALA A 153 -0.63 -26.51 -14.95
N ALA A 154 -0.05 -27.43 -15.74
CA ALA A 154 1.36 -27.37 -16.12
C ALA A 154 1.64 -26.25 -17.13
N ARG A 155 0.70 -26.04 -18.06
CA ARG A 155 0.72 -24.96 -19.06
C ARG A 155 -0.69 -24.40 -19.24
N GLN A 156 -0.76 -23.14 -19.62
CA GLN A 156 -2.02 -22.45 -19.91
C GLN A 156 -1.93 -21.76 -21.28
N PRO A 157 -2.94 -21.92 -22.16
CA PRO A 157 -2.93 -21.26 -23.45
C PRO A 157 -3.04 -19.74 -23.30
N THR A 158 -2.49 -19.01 -24.26
CA THR A 158 -2.75 -17.58 -24.45
C THR A 158 -3.83 -17.36 -25.51
N LEU A 159 -4.49 -16.21 -25.45
CA LEU A 159 -5.37 -15.70 -26.49
C LEU A 159 -4.65 -14.58 -27.23
N LEU A 160 -4.78 -14.55 -28.56
CA LEU A 160 -4.37 -13.41 -29.37
C LEU A 160 -5.53 -12.42 -29.41
N ALA A 161 -5.23 -11.15 -29.14
CA ALA A 161 -6.18 -10.08 -29.40
C ALA A 161 -6.48 -9.99 -30.91
N ALA A 162 -7.64 -9.47 -31.29
CA ALA A 162 -8.10 -9.49 -32.68
C ALA A 162 -7.11 -8.85 -33.68
N GLU A 163 -6.33 -7.85 -33.24
CA GLU A 163 -5.35 -7.16 -34.08
C GLU A 163 -3.91 -7.45 -33.63
N SER A 164 -3.69 -8.57 -32.94
CA SER A 164 -2.40 -8.97 -32.36
C SER A 164 -1.26 -8.93 -33.36
N ALA A 165 -0.15 -8.32 -32.94
CA ALA A 165 1.12 -8.39 -33.64
C ALA A 165 1.83 -9.74 -33.40
N LEU A 166 1.35 -10.54 -32.45
CA LEU A 166 1.75 -11.94 -32.31
C LEU A 166 0.95 -12.77 -33.31
N HIS A 167 1.65 -13.53 -34.15
CA HIS A 167 1.01 -14.38 -35.16
C HIS A 167 0.60 -15.77 -34.65
N GLN A 168 1.01 -16.14 -33.43
CA GLN A 168 0.76 -17.47 -32.88
C GLN A 168 0.48 -17.41 -31.38
N ALA A 169 -0.61 -18.08 -30.96
CA ALA A 169 -0.91 -18.32 -29.56
C ALA A 169 0.14 -19.25 -28.93
N GLN A 170 0.43 -19.01 -27.66
CA GLN A 170 1.42 -19.75 -26.90
C GLN A 170 0.71 -20.61 -25.84
N ALA A 171 1.44 -21.54 -25.25
CA ALA A 171 1.03 -22.17 -24.00
C ALA A 171 2.16 -21.94 -23.01
N LEU A 172 1.93 -21.24 -21.91
CA LEU A 172 2.98 -20.84 -20.97
C LEU A 172 2.87 -21.63 -19.66
N GLY A 173 4.01 -22.05 -19.13
CA GLY A 173 4.14 -22.62 -17.80
C GLY A 173 4.38 -21.55 -16.72
N ARG A 174 4.34 -21.97 -15.44
CA ARG A 174 4.67 -21.09 -14.31
C ARG A 174 6.06 -20.45 -14.44
N GLU A 175 7.07 -21.25 -14.80
CA GLU A 175 8.45 -20.78 -14.97
C GLU A 175 8.59 -19.80 -16.14
N ASP A 176 7.83 -19.98 -17.22
CA ASP A 176 7.83 -19.07 -18.38
C ASP A 176 7.37 -17.67 -17.94
N VAL A 177 6.27 -17.60 -17.16
CA VAL A 177 5.71 -16.34 -16.65
C VAL A 177 6.66 -15.66 -15.66
N VAL A 178 7.17 -16.42 -14.67
CA VAL A 178 8.13 -15.88 -13.69
C VAL A 178 9.39 -15.37 -14.37
N GLY A 179 9.94 -16.13 -15.33
CA GLY A 179 11.12 -15.76 -16.08
C GLY A 179 10.90 -14.50 -16.93
N ALA A 180 9.75 -14.41 -17.62
CA ALA A 180 9.37 -13.22 -18.39
C ALA A 180 9.29 -11.96 -17.50
N LEU A 181 8.63 -12.05 -16.34
CA LEU A 181 8.58 -10.95 -15.38
C LEU A 181 9.95 -10.59 -14.82
N THR A 182 10.82 -11.58 -14.56
CA THR A 182 12.19 -11.34 -14.09
C THR A 182 13.03 -10.60 -15.14
N GLN A 183 12.85 -10.95 -16.42
CA GLN A 183 13.50 -10.25 -17.53
C GLN A 183 13.01 -8.80 -17.65
N LEU A 184 11.70 -8.58 -17.50
CA LEU A 184 11.11 -7.24 -17.54
C LEU A 184 11.51 -6.36 -16.34
N LEU A 185 11.63 -6.94 -15.13
CA LEU A 185 12.21 -6.26 -13.97
C LEU A 185 13.65 -5.82 -14.23
N SER A 186 14.45 -6.72 -14.82
CA SER A 186 15.84 -6.44 -15.16
C SER A 186 15.96 -5.38 -16.26
N TYR A 187 14.98 -5.30 -17.15
CA TYR A 187 14.87 -4.25 -18.15
C TYR A 187 14.45 -2.90 -17.55
N ALA A 188 13.44 -2.87 -16.68
CA ALA A 188 12.86 -1.65 -16.13
C ALA A 188 13.68 -1.02 -14.99
N GLN A 189 14.50 -1.81 -14.29
CA GLN A 189 15.28 -1.41 -13.11
C GLN A 189 14.45 -0.53 -12.15
N PRO A 190 13.33 -1.06 -11.62
CA PRO A 190 12.36 -0.25 -10.92
C PRO A 190 12.89 0.33 -9.61
N THR A 191 12.39 1.51 -9.28
CA THR A 191 12.42 2.07 -7.91
C THR A 191 11.14 1.75 -7.16
N LEU A 192 10.03 1.51 -7.87
CA LEU A 192 8.74 1.06 -7.35
C LEU A 192 8.29 -0.23 -8.01
N LEU A 193 7.77 -1.16 -7.22
CA LEU A 193 7.06 -2.35 -7.69
C LEU A 193 5.62 -2.36 -7.17
N TRP A 194 4.64 -2.33 -8.07
CA TRP A 194 3.21 -2.37 -7.72
C TRP A 194 2.55 -3.65 -8.21
N THR A 195 1.69 -4.23 -7.39
CA THR A 195 0.83 -5.37 -7.75
C THR A 195 -0.36 -5.43 -6.81
N MET A 196 -1.31 -6.34 -7.05
CA MET A 196 -2.43 -6.59 -6.15
C MET A 196 -2.03 -7.30 -4.84
N ASP A 197 -3.02 -7.47 -3.97
CA ASP A 197 -2.93 -8.15 -2.68
C ASP A 197 -2.63 -9.66 -2.82
N PRO A 198 -1.46 -10.14 -2.35
CA PRO A 198 -1.14 -11.56 -2.36
C PRO A 198 -1.86 -12.33 -1.26
N ASP A 199 -2.46 -11.67 -0.27
CA ASP A 199 -3.04 -12.27 0.93
C ASP A 199 -4.33 -11.49 1.34
N PRO A 200 -5.36 -11.48 0.47
CA PRO A 200 -6.59 -10.72 0.68
C PRO A 200 -7.41 -11.26 1.84
N LEU A 201 -8.17 -10.36 2.47
CA LEU A 201 -9.10 -10.72 3.52
C LEU A 201 -10.21 -11.64 3.00
N HIS A 202 -10.80 -12.41 3.90
CA HIS A 202 -12.05 -13.10 3.64
C HIS A 202 -13.23 -12.11 3.59
N GLU A 203 -14.18 -12.35 2.69
CA GLU A 203 -15.52 -11.77 2.73
C GLU A 203 -16.44 -12.57 3.66
N ALA A 204 -16.29 -13.91 3.64
CA ALA A 204 -17.00 -14.82 4.51
C ALA A 204 -16.12 -16.04 4.85
N TYR A 205 -16.40 -16.66 5.99
CA TYR A 205 -15.75 -17.88 6.44
C TYR A 205 -16.79 -18.83 7.03
N ASP A 206 -16.71 -20.09 6.63
CA ASP A 206 -17.50 -21.19 7.17
C ASP A 206 -16.55 -22.38 7.42
N GLU A 207 -16.69 -23.06 8.56
CA GLU A 207 -15.79 -24.16 8.92
C GLU A 207 -15.82 -25.33 7.94
N THR A 208 -16.96 -25.56 7.27
CA THR A 208 -17.14 -26.65 6.30
C THR A 208 -16.81 -26.24 4.87
N ARG A 209 -17.18 -25.02 4.47
CA ARG A 209 -17.01 -24.51 3.09
C ARG A 209 -15.69 -23.77 2.89
N GLY A 210 -15.02 -23.37 3.98
CA GLY A 210 -13.76 -22.65 3.95
C GLY A 210 -13.93 -21.14 3.77
N ILE A 211 -12.89 -20.52 3.20
CA ILE A 211 -12.77 -19.06 3.03
C ILE A 211 -13.33 -18.65 1.66
N THR A 212 -14.26 -17.69 1.67
CA THR A 212 -14.61 -16.89 0.50
C THR A 212 -13.76 -15.63 0.53
N SER A 213 -12.90 -15.44 -0.46
CA SER A 213 -12.03 -14.26 -0.55
C SER A 213 -12.83 -12.99 -0.86
N SER A 214 -12.38 -11.84 -0.35
CA SER A 214 -12.92 -10.52 -0.68
C SER A 214 -12.39 -9.94 -2.00
N ASP A 215 -11.49 -10.67 -2.68
CA ASP A 215 -10.86 -10.23 -3.93
C ASP A 215 -10.88 -11.31 -5.02
N HIS A 216 -10.55 -10.92 -6.25
CA HIS A 216 -10.51 -11.83 -7.39
C HIS A 216 -9.28 -12.75 -7.33
N ALA A 217 -9.46 -14.05 -7.58
CA ALA A 217 -8.41 -15.04 -7.38
C ALA A 217 -7.17 -14.83 -8.29
N ASP A 218 -7.37 -14.29 -9.49
CA ASP A 218 -6.27 -13.94 -10.40
C ASP A 218 -5.42 -12.74 -9.90
N HIS A 219 -5.99 -11.83 -9.10
CA HIS A 219 -5.22 -10.76 -8.45
C HIS A 219 -4.18 -11.36 -7.50
N THR A 220 -4.62 -12.28 -6.65
CA THR A 220 -3.75 -13.00 -5.71
C THR A 220 -2.67 -13.78 -6.45
N ALA A 221 -3.03 -14.54 -7.50
CA ALA A 221 -2.05 -15.30 -8.27
C ALA A 221 -1.01 -14.39 -8.95
N THR A 222 -1.45 -13.29 -9.55
CA THR A 222 -0.56 -12.28 -10.15
C THR A 222 0.44 -11.74 -9.14
N ALA A 223 -0.03 -11.38 -7.94
CA ALA A 223 0.84 -10.91 -6.87
C ALA A 223 1.88 -11.95 -6.47
N GLN A 224 1.53 -13.24 -6.47
CA GLN A 224 2.52 -14.30 -6.22
C GLN A 224 3.57 -14.41 -7.34
N PHE A 225 3.17 -14.31 -8.61
CA PHE A 225 4.08 -14.28 -9.76
C PHE A 225 5.04 -13.08 -9.70
N ALA A 226 4.52 -11.88 -9.42
CA ALA A 226 5.31 -10.66 -9.29
C ALA A 226 6.35 -10.77 -8.16
N ARG A 227 5.96 -11.33 -7.00
CA ARG A 227 6.86 -11.54 -5.86
C ARG A 227 7.97 -12.55 -6.15
N GLU A 228 7.65 -13.67 -6.78
CA GLU A 228 8.68 -14.66 -7.15
C GLU A 228 9.65 -14.09 -8.20
N ALA A 229 9.15 -13.30 -9.16
CA ALA A 229 9.99 -12.61 -10.12
C ALA A 229 10.91 -11.57 -9.44
N LEU A 230 10.39 -10.79 -8.49
CA LEU A 230 11.19 -9.86 -7.68
C LEU A 230 12.29 -10.61 -6.91
N ARG A 231 11.96 -11.72 -6.25
CA ARG A 231 12.93 -12.55 -5.54
C ARG A 231 14.07 -13.01 -6.46
N ARG A 232 13.78 -13.45 -7.69
CA ARG A 232 14.81 -13.84 -8.67
C ARG A 232 15.64 -12.66 -9.14
N HIS A 233 15.01 -11.52 -9.41
CA HIS A 233 15.69 -10.29 -9.79
C HIS A 233 16.69 -9.84 -8.72
N LEU A 234 16.30 -9.85 -7.44
CA LEU A 234 17.19 -9.49 -6.32
C LEU A 234 18.34 -10.48 -6.15
N ARG A 235 18.09 -11.78 -6.26
CA ARG A 235 19.15 -12.81 -6.27
C ARG A 235 20.13 -12.63 -7.44
N GLY A 236 19.65 -12.07 -8.55
CA GLY A 236 20.46 -11.68 -9.70
C GLY A 236 21.23 -10.36 -9.54
N GLY A 237 21.19 -9.72 -8.37
CA GLY A 237 21.86 -8.44 -8.10
C GLY A 237 21.07 -7.21 -8.53
N GLY A 238 19.78 -7.36 -8.82
CA GLY A 238 18.87 -6.26 -9.10
C GLY A 238 18.72 -5.30 -7.92
N ARG A 239 18.45 -4.02 -8.22
CA ARG A 239 18.22 -3.00 -7.18
C ARG A 239 16.91 -3.30 -6.44
N PRO A 240 16.88 -3.23 -5.09
CA PRO A 240 15.64 -3.41 -4.34
C PRO A 240 14.70 -2.20 -4.49
N PRO A 241 13.48 -2.38 -5.04
CA PRO A 241 12.48 -1.32 -5.12
C PRO A 241 11.70 -1.19 -3.80
N LEU A 242 10.98 -0.08 -3.64
CA LEU A 242 9.84 -0.01 -2.72
C LEU A 242 8.68 -0.80 -3.34
N THR A 243 8.01 -1.64 -2.54
CA THR A 243 6.90 -2.48 -3.03
C THR A 243 5.58 -2.03 -2.42
N GLU A 244 4.54 -1.93 -3.22
CA GLU A 244 3.17 -1.66 -2.76
C GLU A 244 2.21 -2.74 -3.29
N HIS A 245 1.37 -3.25 -2.38
CA HIS A 245 0.33 -4.23 -2.68
C HIS A 245 -1.02 -3.56 -2.52
N PHE A 246 -1.80 -3.42 -3.60
CA PHE A 246 -3.10 -2.77 -3.55
C PHE A 246 -4.21 -3.74 -3.16
N THR A 247 -5.08 -3.32 -2.24
CA THR A 247 -6.33 -4.02 -1.95
C THR A 247 -7.28 -3.87 -3.14
N GLY A 248 -7.79 -4.99 -3.66
CA GLY A 248 -8.75 -5.01 -4.75
C GLY A 248 -10.20 -4.77 -4.30
N TYR A 249 -11.09 -5.69 -4.66
CA TYR A 249 -12.53 -5.53 -4.43
C TYR A 249 -12.92 -5.41 -2.95
N GLY A 250 -12.06 -5.87 -2.03
CA GLY A 250 -12.21 -5.70 -0.58
C GLY A 250 -12.32 -4.24 -0.12
N ASN A 251 -11.90 -3.28 -0.95
CA ASN A 251 -12.10 -1.84 -0.69
C ASN A 251 -13.56 -1.47 -0.40
N LYS A 252 -14.54 -2.21 -0.95
CA LYS A 252 -15.98 -1.99 -0.70
C LYS A 252 -16.40 -2.11 0.77
N HIS A 253 -15.56 -2.71 1.62
CA HIS A 253 -15.85 -2.97 3.02
C HIS A 253 -15.33 -1.89 4.00
N TRP A 254 -14.59 -0.90 3.49
CA TRP A 254 -13.92 0.12 4.30
C TRP A 254 -14.45 1.53 3.98
N PRO A 255 -14.27 2.50 4.90
CA PRO A 255 -14.60 3.89 4.61
C PRO A 255 -13.90 4.39 3.34
N SER A 256 -14.55 5.24 2.55
CA SER A 256 -13.94 5.84 1.36
C SER A 256 -12.70 6.67 1.75
N ASN A 257 -11.60 6.55 1.02
CA ASN A 257 -10.37 7.31 1.31
C ASN A 257 -9.90 8.22 0.18
N LEU A 258 -10.72 8.39 -0.86
CA LEU A 258 -10.51 9.39 -1.91
C LEU A 258 -11.42 10.59 -1.68
N SER A 259 -10.87 11.78 -1.95
CA SER A 259 -11.69 13.00 -2.07
C SER A 259 -12.61 12.91 -3.29
N GLU A 260 -13.71 13.65 -3.30
CA GLU A 260 -14.59 13.78 -4.48
C GLU A 260 -13.81 14.12 -5.76
N ARG A 261 -12.84 15.05 -5.67
CA ARG A 261 -11.95 15.41 -6.79
C ARG A 261 -11.12 14.23 -7.28
N SER A 262 -10.54 13.46 -6.37
CA SER A 262 -9.70 12.30 -6.71
C SER A 262 -10.52 11.16 -7.29
N HIS A 263 -11.72 10.93 -6.75
CA HIS A 263 -12.69 10.00 -7.28
C HIS A 263 -13.16 10.41 -8.68
N ALA A 264 -13.50 11.69 -8.90
CA ALA A 264 -13.94 12.19 -10.20
C ALA A 264 -12.87 12.02 -11.29
N LEU A 265 -11.60 12.31 -10.96
CA LEU A 265 -10.46 12.03 -11.85
C LEU A 265 -10.36 10.54 -12.18
N LYS A 266 -10.42 9.68 -11.16
CA LYS A 266 -10.36 8.24 -11.36
C LYS A 266 -11.52 7.75 -12.23
N LYS A 267 -12.74 8.21 -11.96
CA LYS A 267 -13.94 7.88 -12.74
C LYS A 267 -13.78 8.30 -14.20
N SER A 268 -13.34 9.53 -14.47
CA SER A 268 -13.22 9.99 -15.86
C SER A 268 -12.25 9.12 -16.68
N LEU A 269 -11.19 8.60 -16.05
CA LEU A 269 -10.25 7.68 -16.70
C LEU A 269 -10.86 6.29 -16.94
N VAL A 270 -11.68 5.80 -16.03
CA VAL A 270 -12.43 4.55 -16.22
C VAL A 270 -13.50 4.72 -17.31
N ASP A 271 -14.13 5.89 -17.41
CA ASP A 271 -15.09 6.19 -18.48
C ASP A 271 -14.42 6.19 -19.86
N VAL A 272 -13.20 6.71 -19.98
CA VAL A 272 -12.39 6.59 -21.21
C VAL A 272 -12.11 5.11 -21.52
N TYR A 273 -11.68 4.32 -20.53
CA TYR A 273 -11.44 2.89 -20.69
C TYR A 273 -12.69 2.12 -21.15
N ALA A 274 -13.86 2.48 -20.60
CA ALA A 274 -15.14 1.88 -20.92
C ALA A 274 -15.73 2.37 -22.26
N GLY A 275 -15.15 3.40 -22.88
CA GLY A 275 -15.75 4.07 -24.04
C GLY A 275 -17.04 4.85 -23.71
N ALA A 276 -17.23 5.23 -22.44
CA ALA A 276 -18.39 5.93 -21.92
C ALA A 276 -18.19 7.45 -21.75
N ASP A 277 -17.06 7.97 -22.22
CA ASP A 277 -16.66 9.38 -22.16
C ASP A 277 -17.32 10.26 -23.24
N GLY A 278 -18.26 9.71 -24.03
CA GLY A 278 -18.98 10.42 -25.09
C GLY A 278 -18.21 10.54 -26.41
N HIS A 279 -17.06 9.87 -26.53
CA HIS A 279 -16.30 9.81 -27.78
C HIS A 279 -17.02 8.95 -28.84
N ALA A 280 -16.98 9.38 -30.11
CA ALA A 280 -17.53 8.62 -31.21
C ALA A 280 -16.64 7.40 -31.52
N CYS A 281 -17.09 6.21 -31.14
CA CYS A 281 -16.40 4.94 -31.39
C CYS A 281 -16.28 4.66 -32.90
N ALA A 282 -15.24 5.20 -33.55
CA ALA A 282 -14.97 5.02 -34.98
C ALA A 282 -14.27 3.68 -35.28
N HIS A 283 -13.59 3.11 -34.28
CA HIS A 283 -12.91 1.81 -34.36
C HIS A 283 -13.82 0.69 -33.82
N ARG A 284 -13.73 -0.51 -34.41
CA ARG A 284 -14.52 -1.68 -34.00
C ARG A 284 -14.32 -2.09 -32.53
N TYR A 285 -13.17 -1.76 -31.95
CA TYR A 285 -12.75 -2.15 -30.60
C TYR A 285 -12.33 -0.91 -29.78
N CYS A 286 -13.27 -0.03 -29.42
CA CYS A 286 -12.94 1.28 -28.84
C CYS A 286 -12.78 1.32 -27.31
N GLY A 287 -13.14 0.26 -26.59
CA GLY A 287 -13.11 0.20 -25.13
C GLY A 287 -13.90 -0.98 -24.56
N ASP A 288 -13.88 -1.11 -23.24
CA ASP A 288 -14.62 -2.12 -22.50
C ASP A 288 -16.09 -1.72 -22.32
N LEU A 289 -16.91 -2.04 -23.33
CA LEU A 289 -18.33 -1.68 -23.34
C LEU A 289 -19.14 -2.47 -22.31
N GLN A 290 -18.60 -3.55 -21.70
CA GLN A 290 -19.33 -4.28 -20.65
C GLN A 290 -19.62 -3.41 -19.43
N LEU A 291 -18.75 -2.44 -19.16
CA LEU A 291 -18.91 -1.50 -18.05
C LEU A 291 -19.98 -0.43 -18.34
N GLY A 292 -20.10 0.00 -19.60
CA GLY A 292 -20.94 1.13 -19.99
C GLY A 292 -20.64 2.39 -19.16
N ASP A 293 -21.67 3.20 -18.89
CA ASP A 293 -21.57 4.37 -17.99
C ASP A 293 -21.63 4.01 -16.49
N GLY A 294 -21.85 2.74 -16.15
CA GLY A 294 -22.05 2.25 -14.78
C GLY A 294 -20.76 1.95 -14.03
N SER A 295 -19.63 2.54 -14.45
CA SER A 295 -18.31 2.29 -13.88
C SER A 295 -18.14 2.79 -12.43
N ASP A 296 -19.00 3.71 -11.99
CA ASP A 296 -18.97 4.44 -10.73
C ASP A 296 -19.87 3.85 -9.63
N ILE A 297 -20.76 2.92 -9.98
CA ILE A 297 -21.79 2.36 -9.07
C ILE A 297 -21.20 1.43 -7.99
N ARG A 298 -19.89 1.25 -7.95
CA ARG A 298 -19.25 0.25 -7.08
C ARG A 298 -18.38 0.96 -6.03
N ARG A 299 -18.73 0.78 -4.75
CA ARG A 299 -18.07 1.43 -3.58
C ARG A 299 -16.54 1.32 -3.55
N TYR A 300 -15.95 0.31 -4.19
CA TYR A 300 -14.49 0.18 -4.30
C TYR A 300 -13.82 1.28 -5.15
N GLY A 301 -14.56 1.97 -6.04
CA GLY A 301 -14.05 3.08 -6.84
C GLY A 301 -13.61 4.29 -5.99
N TRP A 302 -14.20 4.48 -4.82
CA TRP A 302 -13.93 5.58 -3.87
C TRP A 302 -12.70 5.36 -2.98
N SER A 303 -11.88 4.34 -3.29
CA SER A 303 -10.70 4.02 -2.51
C SER A 303 -9.47 3.69 -3.34
N THR A 304 -8.30 3.94 -2.76
CA THR A 304 -7.00 3.34 -3.12
C THR A 304 -6.27 2.99 -1.83
N ARG A 305 -6.04 1.71 -1.56
CA ARG A 305 -5.52 1.22 -0.27
C ARG A 305 -4.38 0.25 -0.49
N SER A 306 -3.33 0.42 0.29
CA SER A 306 -2.29 -0.60 0.44
C SER A 306 -2.76 -1.66 1.42
N ARG A 307 -2.47 -2.93 1.11
CA ARG A 307 -2.63 -4.09 2.01
C ARG A 307 -1.72 -3.99 3.24
N TYR A 308 -0.54 -3.39 3.07
CA TYR A 308 0.47 -3.24 4.11
C TYR A 308 0.80 -1.77 4.32
N PRO A 309 -0.16 -0.95 4.80
CA PRO A 309 0.06 0.48 4.93
C PRO A 309 1.17 0.76 5.94
N GLN A 310 2.11 1.62 5.57
CA GLN A 310 3.18 2.07 6.46
C GLN A 310 2.61 2.97 7.57
N GLY A 311 3.05 2.74 8.81
CA GLY A 311 2.77 3.64 9.94
C GLY A 311 3.56 4.95 9.84
N THR A 312 3.46 5.80 10.87
CA THR A 312 4.15 7.11 10.92
C THR A 312 5.37 7.12 11.84
N GLN A 313 5.66 6.00 12.49
CA GLN A 313 6.69 5.86 13.53
C GLN A 313 7.92 5.09 13.02
N TRP A 314 8.46 5.47 11.87
CA TRP A 314 9.61 4.79 11.25
C TRP A 314 10.90 5.62 11.26
N LEU A 315 10.83 6.89 11.67
CA LEU A 315 11.98 7.74 12.01
C LEU A 315 12.07 7.91 13.53
N HIS A 316 13.26 7.76 14.10
CA HIS A 316 13.49 8.08 15.50
C HIS A 316 14.91 8.58 15.77
N ARG A 317 15.10 9.23 16.91
CA ARG A 317 16.42 9.63 17.42
C ARG A 317 17.02 8.51 18.26
N GLN A 318 18.19 8.04 17.85
CA GLN A 318 18.96 7.03 18.57
C GLN A 318 19.62 7.63 19.83
N LYS A 319 20.12 6.75 20.71
CA LYS A 319 20.75 7.16 21.98
C LYS A 319 22.02 7.98 21.80
N ASP A 320 22.72 7.81 20.68
CA ASP A 320 23.89 8.62 20.31
C ASP A 320 23.52 9.98 19.69
N GLY A 321 22.23 10.28 19.55
CA GLY A 321 21.70 11.53 19.01
C GLY A 321 21.42 11.51 17.51
N ARG A 322 21.91 10.51 16.77
CA ARG A 322 21.68 10.42 15.32
C ARG A 322 20.24 9.99 15.04
N LEU A 323 19.63 10.57 14.01
CA LEU A 323 18.35 10.07 13.52
C LEU A 323 18.54 8.78 12.70
N ALA A 324 17.59 7.86 12.77
CA ALA A 324 17.55 6.68 11.89
C ALA A 324 16.13 6.44 11.36
N ALA A 325 16.04 6.20 10.05
CA ALA A 325 14.82 5.90 9.32
C ALA A 325 14.85 4.45 8.81
N TYR A 326 13.72 3.76 8.89
CA TYR A 326 13.62 2.35 8.52
C TYR A 326 12.49 2.09 7.52
N ALA A 327 12.71 1.19 6.58
CA ALA A 327 11.72 0.74 5.61
C ALA A 327 11.98 -0.71 5.18
N VAL A 328 11.13 -1.24 4.30
CA VAL A 328 11.40 -2.49 3.58
C VAL A 328 11.65 -2.15 2.10
N LEU A 329 12.80 -2.54 1.57
CA LEU A 329 13.19 -2.43 0.18
C LEU A 329 13.45 -3.83 -0.38
N GLY A 330 12.76 -4.23 -1.44
CA GLY A 330 12.95 -5.55 -2.07
C GLY A 330 12.92 -6.69 -1.06
N ASP A 331 11.86 -6.76 -0.25
CA ASP A 331 11.64 -7.77 0.79
C ASP A 331 12.71 -7.82 1.90
N GLN A 332 13.58 -6.81 2.02
CA GLN A 332 14.60 -6.67 3.08
C GLN A 332 14.42 -5.38 3.87
N ALA A 333 14.70 -5.42 5.18
CA ALA A 333 14.72 -4.21 5.99
C ALA A 333 15.91 -3.33 5.60
N ALA A 334 15.66 -2.03 5.45
CA ALA A 334 16.65 -1.03 5.11
C ALA A 334 16.69 0.06 6.19
N VAL A 335 17.88 0.60 6.45
CA VAL A 335 18.06 1.72 7.38
C VAL A 335 18.89 2.84 6.75
N TRP A 336 18.43 4.08 6.93
CA TRP A 336 19.22 5.28 6.73
C TRP A 336 19.56 5.87 8.09
N THR A 337 20.81 6.26 8.30
CA THR A 337 21.27 6.86 9.57
C THR A 337 21.88 8.21 9.31
N GLU A 338 21.55 9.21 10.12
CA GLU A 338 22.20 10.51 10.08
C GLU A 338 23.70 10.33 10.32
N ALA A 339 24.56 10.96 9.51
CA ALA A 339 26.00 10.78 9.59
C ALA A 339 26.55 11.20 10.96
N GLU A 340 26.12 12.38 11.43
CA GLU A 340 26.49 12.96 12.72
C GLU A 340 25.23 13.55 13.39
N PRO A 341 25.14 13.54 14.74
CA PRO A 341 23.97 14.07 15.43
C PRO A 341 23.65 15.51 15.02
N GLY A 342 22.46 15.73 14.46
CA GLY A 342 22.00 17.09 14.11
C GLY A 342 22.60 17.67 12.82
N ALA A 343 23.46 16.93 12.11
CA ALA A 343 24.16 17.42 10.93
C ALA A 343 23.29 17.53 9.68
N GLY A 344 22.11 16.89 9.65
CA GLY A 344 21.21 17.03 8.51
C GLY A 344 21.59 16.25 7.26
N ARG A 345 22.50 15.28 7.35
CA ARG A 345 22.91 14.39 6.25
C ARG A 345 22.65 12.94 6.65
N PHE A 346 21.93 12.18 5.82
CA PHE A 346 21.73 10.74 6.01
C PHE A 346 22.69 9.92 5.12
N GLU A 347 23.09 8.77 5.64
CA GLU A 347 23.81 7.72 4.92
C GLU A 347 22.92 6.48 4.80
N GLY A 348 23.07 5.72 3.72
CA GLY A 348 22.27 4.53 3.43
C GLY A 348 21.67 4.55 2.02
N PRO A 349 20.70 3.66 1.72
CA PRO A 349 20.19 2.63 2.62
C PRO A 349 21.22 1.53 2.87
N LEU A 350 21.41 1.16 4.13
CA LEU A 350 22.04 -0.12 4.50
C LEU A 350 20.95 -1.20 4.55
N LEU A 351 21.07 -2.22 3.70
CA LEU A 351 20.21 -3.40 3.75
C LEU A 351 20.65 -4.30 4.91
N LEU A 352 19.70 -4.67 5.76
CA LEU A 352 19.92 -5.56 6.89
C LEU A 352 19.80 -7.02 6.44
N PRO A 353 20.57 -7.96 7.04
CA PRO A 353 20.54 -9.36 6.66
C PRO A 353 19.15 -9.99 6.85
N GLY A 354 18.85 -11.00 6.04
CA GLY A 354 17.54 -11.65 6.00
C GLY A 354 16.82 -11.36 4.69
N GLY A 355 15.49 -11.55 4.67
CA GLY A 355 14.68 -11.34 3.48
C GLY A 355 13.27 -11.92 3.63
N ASP A 356 12.54 -11.94 2.51
CA ASP A 356 11.16 -12.44 2.41
C ASP A 356 10.16 -11.70 3.35
N LEU A 357 10.51 -10.47 3.76
CA LEU A 357 9.60 -9.59 4.47
C LEU A 357 8.52 -9.10 3.51
N VAL A 358 7.30 -8.93 4.00
CA VAL A 358 6.30 -8.10 3.31
C VAL A 358 6.63 -6.61 3.53
N PRO A 359 6.11 -5.66 2.74
CA PRO A 359 6.50 -4.25 2.81
C PRO A 359 5.87 -3.49 3.99
N CYS A 360 5.99 -4.02 5.21
CA CYS A 360 5.64 -3.32 6.45
C CYS A 360 6.70 -3.56 7.53
N LEU A 361 6.94 -2.52 8.34
CA LEU A 361 7.87 -2.59 9.45
C LEU A 361 7.39 -1.67 10.58
N ALA A 362 7.21 -2.24 11.78
CA ALA A 362 7.09 -1.48 13.01
C ALA A 362 8.46 -1.30 13.65
N VAL A 363 8.72 -0.08 14.14
CA VAL A 363 10.00 0.32 14.70
C VAL A 363 9.77 0.71 16.17
N ALA A 364 10.34 -0.05 17.09
CA ALA A 364 10.14 0.13 18.53
C ALA A 364 11.50 0.30 19.23
N PRO A 365 11.96 1.56 19.42
CA PRO A 365 13.20 1.85 20.14
C PRO A 365 13.12 1.39 21.60
N ASP A 366 14.24 0.92 22.14
CA ASP A 366 14.37 0.54 23.55
C ASP A 366 15.24 1.54 24.34
N ARG A 367 15.26 1.36 25.66
CA ARG A 367 16.09 2.18 26.59
C ARG A 367 17.59 1.80 26.58
N ASN A 368 17.91 0.61 26.07
CA ASN A 368 19.28 0.10 26.01
C ASN A 368 20.07 0.72 24.84
N GLY A 369 19.41 1.49 23.98
CA GLY A 369 20.00 2.15 22.81
C GLY A 369 19.95 1.28 21.56
N GLY A 370 19.08 0.27 21.55
CA GLY A 370 18.72 -0.50 20.37
C GLY A 370 17.31 -0.21 19.89
N VAL A 371 16.94 -0.91 18.84
CA VAL A 371 15.61 -0.85 18.24
C VAL A 371 15.15 -2.25 17.88
N HIS A 372 13.90 -2.57 18.25
CA HIS A 372 13.21 -3.74 17.73
C HIS A 372 12.54 -3.36 16.42
N LEU A 373 12.86 -4.09 15.36
CA LEU A 373 12.18 -4.07 14.09
C LEU A 373 11.23 -5.25 14.07
N VAL A 374 9.94 -5.02 13.83
CA VAL A 374 8.91 -6.07 13.78
C VAL A 374 8.24 -6.02 12.41
N GLY A 375 8.29 -7.13 11.69
CA GLY A 375 7.73 -7.25 10.34
C GLY A 375 6.84 -8.48 10.22
N LEU A 376 6.36 -8.73 9.01
CA LEU A 376 5.75 -10.01 8.65
C LEU A 376 6.63 -10.71 7.62
N GLN A 377 6.82 -12.01 7.79
CA GLN A 377 7.56 -12.84 6.87
C GLN A 377 6.64 -13.91 6.28
N ARG A 378 6.76 -14.14 4.97
CA ARG A 378 6.05 -15.26 4.32
C ARG A 378 6.89 -16.51 4.45
N VAL A 379 6.34 -17.56 5.06
CA VAL A 379 7.02 -18.81 5.34
C VAL A 379 6.47 -19.90 4.41
N PRO A 380 7.29 -20.43 3.48
CA PRO A 380 6.89 -21.56 2.66
C PRO A 380 6.62 -22.80 3.51
N GLY A 381 5.51 -23.49 3.22
CA GLY A 381 5.13 -24.76 3.81
C GLY A 381 5.08 -25.89 2.78
N PRO A 382 4.74 -27.12 3.22
CA PRO A 382 4.55 -28.26 2.32
C PRO A 382 3.49 -27.99 1.24
N GLU A 383 3.62 -28.65 0.09
CA GLU A 383 2.61 -28.63 -0.98
C GLU A 383 2.28 -27.21 -1.51
N GLY A 384 3.24 -26.29 -1.45
CA GLY A 384 3.06 -24.92 -1.95
C GLY A 384 2.24 -24.00 -1.02
N ARG A 385 1.91 -24.46 0.20
CA ARG A 385 1.27 -23.62 1.23
C ARG A 385 2.21 -22.48 1.61
N VAL A 386 1.64 -21.33 1.98
CA VAL A 386 2.42 -20.20 2.48
C VAL A 386 1.75 -19.65 3.73
N ASP A 387 2.46 -19.70 4.84
CA ASP A 387 2.09 -19.06 6.08
C ASP A 387 2.63 -17.61 6.10
N VAL A 388 2.06 -16.73 6.91
CA VAL A 388 2.60 -15.40 7.21
C VAL A 388 2.81 -15.36 8.71
N GLU A 389 4.02 -15.14 9.18
CA GLU A 389 4.30 -15.01 10.61
C GLU A 389 4.81 -13.61 10.96
N VAL A 390 4.63 -13.25 12.23
CA VAL A 390 5.24 -12.04 12.79
C VAL A 390 6.69 -12.38 13.12
N VAL A 391 7.63 -11.56 12.67
CA VAL A 391 9.06 -11.72 12.95
C VAL A 391 9.63 -10.47 13.59
N ARG A 392 10.70 -10.64 14.37
CA ARG A 392 11.42 -9.53 14.98
C ARG A 392 12.93 -9.61 14.74
N MET A 393 13.58 -8.45 14.72
CA MET A 393 15.03 -8.30 14.76
C MET A 393 15.37 -7.19 15.76
N TRP A 394 16.43 -7.38 16.55
CA TRP A 394 16.99 -6.29 17.36
C TRP A 394 18.26 -5.74 16.70
N ARG A 395 18.36 -4.42 16.60
CA ARG A 395 19.53 -3.71 16.09
C ARG A 395 20.08 -2.76 17.14
N GLN A 396 21.38 -2.81 17.38
CA GLN A 396 22.08 -1.85 18.23
C GLN A 396 22.27 -0.52 17.48
N GLY A 397 21.80 0.59 18.05
CA GLY A 397 21.79 1.87 17.33
C GLY A 397 23.18 2.44 17.02
N ARG A 398 24.12 2.32 17.97
CA ARG A 398 25.47 2.92 17.84
C ARG A 398 26.35 2.22 16.80
N THR A 399 26.46 0.90 16.90
CA THR A 399 27.35 0.06 16.06
C THR A 399 26.68 -0.41 14.78
N GLY A 400 25.34 -0.45 14.77
CA GLY A 400 24.56 -1.07 13.72
C GLY A 400 24.52 -2.59 13.75
N SER A 401 25.12 -3.22 14.77
CA SER A 401 25.07 -4.68 14.94
C SER A 401 23.63 -5.18 15.06
N VAL A 402 23.32 -6.31 14.43
CA VAL A 402 21.98 -6.91 14.43
C VAL A 402 22.00 -8.31 15.02
N LEU A 403 20.89 -8.71 15.63
CA LEU A 403 20.56 -10.11 15.86
C LEU A 403 19.85 -10.69 14.63
N PRO A 404 19.88 -12.01 14.40
CA PRO A 404 19.06 -12.64 13.37
C PRO A 404 17.56 -12.36 13.55
N TRP A 405 16.79 -12.50 12.48
CA TRP A 405 15.34 -12.51 12.56
C TRP A 405 14.86 -13.71 13.38
N GLU A 406 13.94 -13.48 14.31
CA GLU A 406 13.29 -14.49 15.14
C GLU A 406 11.78 -14.47 14.91
N SER A 407 11.18 -15.66 14.79
CA SER A 407 9.73 -15.79 14.73
C SER A 407 9.07 -15.45 16.06
N MET A 408 8.03 -14.61 15.98
CA MET A 408 7.04 -14.38 17.01
C MET A 408 5.73 -15.15 16.72
N GLY A 409 5.74 -16.06 15.74
CA GLY A 409 4.61 -16.89 15.33
C GLY A 409 3.44 -16.12 14.72
N ASN A 410 2.28 -16.76 14.63
CA ASN A 410 1.04 -16.19 14.13
C ASN A 410 -0.10 -16.35 15.16
N PRO A 411 -0.97 -15.34 15.37
CA PRO A 411 -2.07 -15.44 16.33
C PRO A 411 -3.09 -16.55 16.02
N ASP A 412 -3.23 -16.93 14.76
CA ASP A 412 -4.15 -17.97 14.28
C ASP A 412 -3.46 -19.33 14.05
N GLN A 413 -2.18 -19.46 14.40
CA GLN A 413 -1.41 -20.70 14.18
C GLN A 413 -2.04 -21.93 14.86
N ALA A 414 -2.67 -21.75 16.02
CA ALA A 414 -3.32 -22.83 16.77
C ALA A 414 -4.48 -23.49 16.00
N THR A 415 -5.04 -22.80 14.99
CA THR A 415 -6.12 -23.31 14.14
C THR A 415 -5.64 -24.38 13.16
N ARG A 416 -4.33 -24.44 12.89
CA ARG A 416 -3.68 -25.31 11.90
C ARG A 416 -4.17 -25.09 10.46
N ASP A 417 -4.83 -23.97 10.18
CA ASP A 417 -5.20 -23.56 8.84
C ASP A 417 -4.30 -22.41 8.37
N TRP A 418 -3.30 -22.74 7.55
CA TRP A 418 -2.35 -21.78 6.97
C TRP A 418 -3.03 -20.63 6.23
N ARG A 419 -4.23 -20.84 5.69
CA ARG A 419 -4.98 -19.80 4.97
C ARG A 419 -5.41 -18.68 5.90
N ARG A 420 -5.76 -19.03 7.15
CA ARG A 420 -6.12 -18.04 8.18
C ARG A 420 -4.93 -17.20 8.59
N CYS A 421 -3.76 -17.81 8.69
CA CYS A 421 -2.55 -17.12 9.09
C CYS A 421 -2.12 -16.02 8.09
N ARG A 422 -2.44 -16.19 6.79
CA ARG A 422 -2.14 -15.19 5.74
C ARG A 422 -2.80 -13.84 5.95
N GLU A 423 -3.93 -13.82 6.67
CA GLU A 423 -4.70 -12.60 6.89
C GLU A 423 -4.21 -11.75 8.08
N VAL A 424 -3.11 -12.15 8.74
CA VAL A 424 -2.53 -11.35 9.82
C VAL A 424 -2.24 -9.92 9.33
N GLY A 425 -2.56 -8.95 10.20
CA GLY A 425 -2.42 -7.53 9.90
C GLY A 425 -1.00 -7.01 10.10
N VAL A 426 -0.76 -5.79 9.63
CA VAL A 426 0.51 -5.09 9.87
C VAL A 426 0.75 -4.95 11.38
N PRO A 427 1.98 -5.22 11.86
CA PRO A 427 2.28 -5.13 13.28
C PRO A 427 2.33 -3.68 13.75
N ALA A 428 1.88 -3.45 14.98
CA ALA A 428 2.28 -2.30 15.79
C ALA A 428 3.09 -2.80 16.98
N ALA A 429 4.14 -2.07 17.35
CA ALA A 429 5.07 -2.50 18.39
C ALA A 429 5.47 -1.35 19.31
N VAL A 430 5.67 -1.67 20.58
CA VAL A 430 6.14 -0.73 21.60
C VAL A 430 6.98 -1.47 22.65
N VAL A 431 8.04 -0.83 23.12
CA VAL A 431 8.85 -1.35 24.24
C VAL A 431 8.42 -0.65 25.52
N ASP A 432 8.19 -1.43 26.57
CA ASP A 432 7.79 -0.90 27.87
C ASP A 432 8.99 -0.35 28.69
N PRO A 433 8.76 0.32 29.83
CA PRO A 433 9.85 0.85 30.65
C PRO A 433 10.81 -0.21 31.22
N ALA A 434 10.42 -1.49 31.30
CA ALA A 434 11.31 -2.59 31.69
C ALA A 434 12.15 -3.10 30.51
N GLY A 435 11.84 -2.70 29.29
CA GLY A 435 12.54 -3.13 28.08
C GLY A 435 11.90 -4.33 27.41
N HIS A 436 10.68 -4.72 27.78
CA HIS A 436 9.98 -5.82 27.12
C HIS A 436 9.20 -5.31 25.91
N LEU A 437 9.30 -6.03 24.79
CA LEU A 437 8.57 -5.76 23.57
C LEU A 437 7.11 -6.22 23.69
N HIS A 438 6.17 -5.36 23.29
CA HIS A 438 4.75 -5.68 23.09
C HIS A 438 4.43 -5.50 21.60
N VAL A 439 3.79 -6.50 21.01
CA VAL A 439 3.40 -6.53 19.59
C VAL A 439 1.91 -6.77 19.48
N PHE A 440 1.26 -6.01 18.61
CA PHE A 440 -0.17 -6.05 18.34
C PHE A 440 -0.39 -6.24 16.84
N VAL A 441 -1.31 -7.13 16.48
CA VAL A 441 -1.68 -7.40 15.08
C VAL A 441 -3.18 -7.62 14.97
N ARG A 442 -3.74 -7.29 13.80
CA ARG A 442 -5.07 -7.77 13.44
C ARG A 442 -5.01 -9.28 13.19
N ASN A 443 -5.96 -10.02 13.75
CA ASN A 443 -6.08 -11.47 13.58
C ASN A 443 -7.12 -11.84 12.50
N PHE A 444 -7.26 -13.13 12.20
CA PHE A 444 -8.22 -13.62 11.21
C PHE A 444 -9.67 -13.29 11.56
N SER A 445 -10.03 -13.19 12.84
CA SER A 445 -11.39 -12.75 13.25
C SER A 445 -11.65 -11.26 13.02
N VAL A 446 -10.72 -10.53 12.39
CA VAL A 446 -10.77 -9.09 12.14
C VAL A 446 -10.89 -8.29 13.45
N GLY A 447 -10.36 -8.85 14.53
CA GLY A 447 -10.08 -8.21 15.82
C GLY A 447 -8.58 -8.04 16.04
N VAL A 448 -8.15 -7.73 17.25
CA VAL A 448 -6.74 -7.58 17.61
C VAL A 448 -6.28 -8.73 18.51
N SER A 449 -5.09 -9.24 18.23
CA SER A 449 -4.31 -10.07 19.15
C SER A 449 -3.03 -9.36 19.55
N MET A 450 -2.52 -9.66 20.75
CA MET A 450 -1.25 -9.16 21.24
C MET A 450 -0.33 -10.29 21.69
N ARG A 451 0.98 -10.03 21.65
CA ARG A 451 2.01 -10.89 22.23
C ARG A 451 3.08 -10.01 22.85
N ARG A 452 3.63 -10.41 23.99
CA ARG A 452 4.64 -9.61 24.71
C ARG A 452 5.72 -10.48 25.32
N GLU A 453 6.89 -9.89 25.49
CA GLU A 453 7.92 -10.43 26.36
C GLU A 453 7.55 -10.25 27.84
N THR A 454 7.96 -11.21 28.66
CA THR A 454 7.88 -11.19 30.12
C THR A 454 9.24 -11.60 30.70
N ALA A 455 9.36 -11.58 32.03
CA ALA A 455 10.59 -12.03 32.70
C ALA A 455 10.90 -13.52 32.43
N GLU A 456 9.88 -14.30 32.11
CA GLU A 456 9.95 -15.73 31.79
C GLU A 456 10.19 -16.01 30.29
N GLY A 457 10.24 -14.96 29.45
CA GLY A 457 10.44 -15.06 28.00
C GLY A 457 9.23 -14.57 27.19
N LEU A 458 9.11 -15.04 25.95
CA LEU A 458 8.04 -14.61 25.06
C LEU A 458 6.71 -15.31 25.43
N GLY A 459 5.71 -14.54 25.86
CA GLY A 459 4.38 -15.07 26.23
C GLY A 459 3.59 -15.64 25.05
N ALA A 460 2.40 -16.20 25.31
CA ALA A 460 1.47 -16.65 24.27
C ALA A 460 0.76 -15.47 23.57
N TRP A 461 0.14 -15.74 22.42
CA TRP A 461 -0.80 -14.80 21.79
C TRP A 461 -2.06 -14.68 22.64
N GLU A 462 -2.45 -13.44 22.95
CA GLU A 462 -3.67 -13.07 23.69
C GLU A 462 -4.64 -12.36 22.75
N VAL A 463 -5.91 -12.78 22.72
CA VAL A 463 -6.95 -12.14 21.90
C VAL A 463 -7.56 -10.97 22.68
N LEU A 464 -7.41 -9.75 22.18
CA LEU A 464 -7.93 -8.53 22.79
C LEU A 464 -9.35 -8.15 22.32
N GLY A 465 -9.89 -8.88 21.33
CA GLY A 465 -11.22 -8.63 20.77
C GLY A 465 -11.25 -7.48 19.76
N GLY A 466 -12.36 -6.75 19.69
CA GLY A 466 -12.64 -5.78 18.61
C GLY A 466 -13.32 -6.43 17.40
N ARG A 467 -13.85 -5.61 16.48
CA ARG A 467 -14.61 -6.09 15.31
C ARG A 467 -14.37 -5.21 14.09
N GLY A 468 -14.09 -5.83 12.94
CA GLY A 468 -13.96 -5.12 11.67
C GLY A 468 -12.82 -4.10 11.68
N MET A 469 -11.69 -4.46 12.28
CA MET A 469 -10.49 -3.62 12.36
C MET A 469 -9.82 -3.45 10.99
N GLN A 470 -9.34 -2.23 10.71
CA GLN A 470 -8.43 -1.94 9.60
C GLN A 470 -6.98 -2.24 9.99
N ASP A 471 -6.12 -2.43 8.99
CA ASP A 471 -4.66 -2.59 9.17
C ASP A 471 -3.96 -1.27 9.48
N SER A 472 -4.34 -0.63 10.58
CA SER A 472 -3.80 0.68 10.97
C SER A 472 -3.75 0.83 12.49
N LEU A 473 -3.06 -0.11 13.13
CA LEU A 473 -2.81 -0.09 14.57
C LEU A 473 -1.70 0.91 14.90
N THR A 474 -1.81 1.62 16.01
CA THR A 474 -0.75 2.53 16.49
C THR A 474 -0.67 2.47 18.01
N THR A 475 0.56 2.31 18.52
CA THR A 475 0.83 2.15 19.96
C THR A 475 1.53 3.37 20.53
N VAL A 476 1.20 3.71 21.77
CA VAL A 476 1.86 4.79 22.54
C VAL A 476 2.16 4.31 23.95
N ALA A 477 3.43 4.38 24.33
CA ALA A 477 3.82 4.32 25.74
C ALA A 477 3.57 5.69 26.37
N ARG A 478 2.75 5.73 27.42
CA ARG A 478 2.48 6.95 28.19
C ARG A 478 3.62 7.22 29.16
N THR A 479 3.75 8.47 29.59
CA THR A 479 4.69 8.86 30.65
C THR A 479 4.47 8.13 31.99
N THR A 480 3.31 7.48 32.18
CA THR A 480 3.01 6.64 33.34
C THR A 480 3.52 5.19 33.21
N GLY A 481 4.12 4.83 32.08
CA GLY A 481 4.54 3.46 31.76
C GLY A 481 3.43 2.55 31.22
N ARG A 482 2.19 3.04 31.14
CA ARG A 482 1.06 2.31 30.54
C ARG A 482 1.07 2.45 29.02
N ILE A 483 0.56 1.43 28.34
CA ILE A 483 0.42 1.43 26.89
C ILE A 483 -1.04 1.71 26.50
N ASP A 484 -1.24 2.63 25.55
CA ASP A 484 -2.50 2.77 24.83
C ASP A 484 -2.26 2.32 23.37
N MET A 485 -3.20 1.56 22.80
CA MET A 485 -3.21 1.19 21.40
C MET A 485 -4.48 1.74 20.74
N TYR A 486 -4.31 2.40 19.60
CA TYR A 486 -5.37 3.00 18.81
C TYR A 486 -5.53 2.23 17.50
N ALA A 487 -6.76 2.15 17.01
CA ALA A 487 -7.07 1.54 15.72
C ALA A 487 -8.30 2.21 15.11
N THR A 488 -8.61 1.83 13.86
CA THR A 488 -9.86 2.18 13.19
C THR A 488 -10.58 0.93 12.75
N ASN A 489 -11.89 1.03 12.64
CA ASN A 489 -12.75 -0.04 12.18
C ASN A 489 -13.74 0.51 11.13
N ARG A 490 -14.74 -0.30 10.74
CA ARG A 490 -15.76 0.12 9.77
C ARG A 490 -16.67 1.26 10.25
N THR A 491 -16.72 1.52 11.55
CA THR A 491 -17.66 2.47 12.17
C THR A 491 -16.99 3.69 12.77
N GLY A 492 -15.68 3.67 13.02
CA GLY A 492 -15.00 4.73 13.73
C GLY A 492 -13.58 4.40 14.21
N GLY A 493 -13.11 5.19 15.18
CA GLY A 493 -11.87 4.97 15.91
C GLY A 493 -12.11 4.25 17.24
N VAL A 494 -11.15 3.42 17.66
CA VAL A 494 -11.20 2.66 18.91
C VAL A 494 -9.87 2.74 19.67
N ARG A 495 -9.89 2.45 20.97
CA ARG A 495 -8.69 2.37 21.81
C ARG A 495 -8.71 1.14 22.70
N TRP A 496 -7.57 0.48 22.86
CA TRP A 496 -7.30 -0.40 23.99
C TRP A 496 -6.40 0.33 24.98
N ARG A 497 -6.87 0.46 26.24
CA ARG A 497 -6.12 1.09 27.32
C ARG A 497 -5.63 0.04 28.30
N GLN A 498 -4.36 0.10 28.68
CA GLN A 498 -3.84 -0.74 29.76
C GLN A 498 -4.30 -0.25 31.15
N GLU A 499 -4.94 -1.13 31.91
CA GLU A 499 -5.53 -0.79 33.22
C GLU A 499 -4.52 -0.63 34.36
N ALA A 500 -3.35 -1.24 34.23
CA ALA A 500 -2.17 -1.07 35.06
C ALA A 500 -0.92 -1.36 34.23
N VAL A 501 0.27 -0.94 34.67
CA VAL A 501 1.51 -1.35 33.99
C VAL A 501 1.57 -2.88 34.02
N TYR A 502 1.70 -3.49 32.84
CA TYR A 502 1.63 -4.96 32.60
C TYR A 502 0.27 -5.62 32.85
N GLY A 503 -0.74 -4.84 33.27
CA GLY A 503 -2.12 -5.31 33.44
C GLY A 503 -2.85 -5.57 32.12
N PRO A 504 -4.13 -5.99 32.21
CA PRO A 504 -4.96 -6.27 31.05
C PRO A 504 -5.28 -4.99 30.25
N PHE A 505 -5.66 -5.20 28.99
CA PHE A 505 -6.15 -4.15 28.11
C PHE A 505 -7.67 -4.12 28.08
N LYS A 506 -8.24 -2.93 28.21
CA LYS A 506 -9.67 -2.69 28.09
C LYS A 506 -9.99 -1.98 26.77
N LEU A 507 -10.85 -2.60 25.97
CA LEU A 507 -11.38 -1.99 24.75
C LEU A 507 -12.37 -0.88 25.08
N GLU A 508 -12.14 0.27 24.47
CA GLU A 508 -13.04 1.41 24.37
C GLU A 508 -13.39 1.61 22.91
N ASP A 509 -14.58 1.14 22.54
CA ASP A 509 -15.15 1.35 21.22
C ASP A 509 -15.69 2.77 21.10
N GLN A 510 -15.95 3.23 19.87
CA GLN A 510 -16.62 4.49 19.58
C GLN A 510 -15.87 5.72 20.14
N LEU A 511 -14.53 5.68 20.07
CA LEU A 511 -13.65 6.78 20.46
C LEU A 511 -13.84 7.99 19.55
N VAL A 512 -13.89 7.71 18.24
CA VAL A 512 -14.24 8.64 17.17
C VAL A 512 -15.43 8.01 16.48
N THR A 513 -16.61 8.62 16.55
CA THR A 513 -17.83 8.07 15.94
C THR A 513 -18.24 8.87 14.71
N GLY A 514 -18.96 8.21 13.82
CA GLY A 514 -19.81 8.88 12.85
C GLY A 514 -21.01 9.55 13.54
N VAL A 515 -20.88 10.76 14.08
CA VAL A 515 -22.06 11.62 14.33
C VAL A 515 -22.24 12.55 13.11
N PRO A 516 -23.43 13.15 12.89
CA PRO A 516 -23.69 13.97 11.69
C PRO A 516 -22.66 15.08 11.39
N GLU A 517 -21.82 15.43 12.38
CA GLU A 517 -20.78 16.45 12.29
C GLU A 517 -19.34 15.90 12.37
N SER A 518 -19.13 14.58 12.55
CA SER A 518 -17.80 13.95 12.48
C SER A 518 -17.84 12.67 11.66
N TRP A 519 -17.19 12.68 10.50
CA TRP A 519 -17.13 11.52 9.62
C TRP A 519 -16.03 10.55 10.07
N ARG A 520 -16.18 9.28 9.68
CA ARG A 520 -15.37 8.17 10.17
C ARG A 520 -13.92 8.31 9.71
N PRO A 521 -12.93 7.79 10.46
CA PRO A 521 -11.55 7.75 9.99
C PRO A 521 -11.36 6.86 8.74
N ALA A 522 -10.79 7.43 7.69
CA ALA A 522 -10.38 6.74 6.47
C ALA A 522 -8.88 6.33 6.47
N SER A 523 -8.12 6.75 7.50
CA SER A 523 -6.72 6.41 7.74
C SER A 523 -6.51 5.84 9.15
N GLY A 524 -5.29 5.40 9.47
CA GLY A 524 -4.89 5.18 10.86
C GLY A 524 -4.97 6.43 11.73
N LEU A 525 -5.06 6.23 13.06
CA LEU A 525 -5.05 7.29 14.06
C LEU A 525 -3.63 7.54 14.54
N THR A 526 -3.15 8.77 14.46
CA THR A 526 -1.85 9.17 15.02
C THR A 526 -2.06 9.91 16.34
N PRO A 527 -1.87 9.24 17.49
CA PRO A 527 -1.95 9.86 18.81
C PRO A 527 -0.70 10.68 19.16
N VAL A 528 -0.91 11.86 19.75
CA VAL A 528 0.15 12.74 20.27
C VAL A 528 -0.20 13.18 21.70
N GLN A 529 0.72 13.00 22.64
CA GLN A 529 0.54 13.44 24.03
C GLN A 529 0.77 14.96 24.15
N VAL A 530 -0.31 15.74 24.26
CA VAL A 530 -0.34 17.22 24.33
C VAL A 530 -0.47 17.77 25.77
N GLY A 531 -0.25 16.92 26.77
CA GLY A 531 -0.24 17.30 28.19
C GLY A 531 0.02 16.08 29.07
N ARG A 532 0.09 16.26 30.40
CA ARG A 532 0.35 15.15 31.34
C ARG A 532 -0.61 13.96 31.14
N SER A 533 -1.89 14.24 30.89
CA SER A 533 -2.91 13.20 30.71
C SER A 533 -3.76 13.37 29.44
N ARG A 534 -3.40 14.28 28.53
CA ARG A 534 -4.20 14.60 27.33
C ARG A 534 -3.53 14.06 26.07
N VAL A 535 -4.34 13.47 25.20
CA VAL A 535 -3.94 13.02 23.87
C VAL A 535 -4.74 13.78 22.81
N ALA A 536 -4.10 14.11 21.70
CA ALA A 536 -4.76 14.51 20.46
C ALA A 536 -4.58 13.41 19.41
N LEU A 537 -5.62 13.09 18.65
CA LEU A 537 -5.59 12.14 17.55
C LEU A 537 -5.65 12.90 16.24
N PHE A 538 -4.78 12.52 15.30
CA PHE A 538 -4.77 13.04 13.94
C PHE A 538 -5.10 11.92 12.96
N TYR A 539 -6.01 12.19 12.03
CA TYR A 539 -6.48 11.18 11.06
C TYR A 539 -7.09 11.86 9.83
N ARG A 540 -7.47 11.06 8.83
CA ARG A 540 -8.21 11.53 7.65
C ARG A 540 -9.69 11.23 7.74
N GLU A 541 -10.49 12.20 7.36
CA GLU A 541 -11.92 12.08 7.19
C GLU A 541 -12.28 11.23 5.97
N GLU A 542 -13.30 10.37 6.09
CA GLU A 542 -13.99 9.74 4.96
C GLU A 542 -14.52 10.78 3.95
N ASP A 543 -14.58 10.41 2.67
CA ASP A 543 -15.08 11.17 1.52
C ASP A 543 -14.33 12.46 1.14
N THR A 544 -13.74 13.18 2.11
CA THR A 544 -12.97 14.41 1.83
C THR A 544 -11.47 14.17 1.87
N GLY A 545 -11.01 13.19 2.65
CA GLY A 545 -9.58 12.97 2.94
C GLY A 545 -8.94 14.08 3.79
N ALA A 546 -9.73 15.00 4.33
CA ALA A 546 -9.26 16.12 5.13
C ALA A 546 -8.58 15.66 6.42
N VAL A 547 -7.56 16.40 6.85
CA VAL A 547 -6.88 16.13 8.12
C VAL A 547 -7.73 16.62 9.28
N MET A 548 -8.04 15.72 10.20
CA MET A 548 -8.87 15.95 11.37
C MET A 548 -8.04 15.86 12.65
N ARG A 549 -8.44 16.61 13.67
CA ARG A 549 -7.89 16.54 15.03
C ARG A 549 -8.99 16.34 16.06
N HIS A 550 -8.91 15.24 16.80
CA HIS A 550 -9.80 14.97 17.93
C HIS A 550 -9.03 15.02 19.25
N ARG A 551 -9.55 15.69 20.26
CA ARG A 551 -8.80 16.02 21.48
C ARG A 551 -9.43 15.44 22.73
N GLN A 552 -8.56 15.00 23.63
CA GLN A 552 -8.95 14.60 24.97
C GLN A 552 -8.93 15.81 25.91
N ARG A 553 -10.00 15.96 26.69
CA ARG A 553 -10.14 16.92 27.79
C ARG A 553 -9.26 16.52 28.98
N PRO A 554 -8.93 17.45 29.90
CA PRO A 554 -8.14 17.15 31.10
C PRO A 554 -8.71 16.03 31.99
N ASN A 555 -10.05 15.87 32.04
CA ASN A 555 -10.74 14.82 32.79
C ASN A 555 -10.73 13.45 32.09
N GLY A 556 -10.06 13.33 30.92
CA GLY A 556 -9.94 12.08 30.18
C GLY A 556 -11.08 11.78 29.20
N THR A 557 -12.15 12.59 29.17
CA THR A 557 -13.20 12.47 28.13
C THR A 557 -12.76 13.14 26.84
N TRP A 558 -13.46 12.91 25.73
CA TRP A 558 -13.14 13.50 24.43
C TRP A 558 -14.00 14.75 24.15
N GLU A 559 -13.43 15.69 23.40
CA GLU A 559 -14.18 16.81 22.84
C GLU A 559 -15.28 16.28 21.90
N GLN A 560 -16.45 16.91 21.86
CA GLN A 560 -17.49 16.53 20.89
C GLN A 560 -17.15 17.06 19.50
N ARG A 561 -16.59 18.27 19.44
CA ARG A 561 -16.14 18.89 18.20
C ARG A 561 -14.79 18.34 17.77
N VAL A 562 -14.70 17.92 16.53
CA VAL A 562 -13.45 17.57 15.84
C VAL A 562 -12.99 18.78 15.04
N ASP A 563 -11.71 19.13 15.13
CA ASP A 563 -11.14 20.26 14.39
C ASP A 563 -10.71 19.79 13.00
N ARG A 564 -11.16 20.48 11.94
CA ARG A 564 -10.72 20.24 10.56
C ARG A 564 -9.51 21.12 10.25
N LEU A 565 -8.38 20.48 9.91
CA LEU A 565 -7.08 21.13 9.70
C LEU A 565 -6.72 21.33 8.23
N SER A 566 -7.48 20.76 7.30
CA SER A 566 -7.31 20.99 5.85
C SER A 566 -8.62 20.89 5.09
N ASP A 567 -8.62 21.35 3.84
CA ASP A 567 -9.79 21.29 2.95
C ASP A 567 -9.59 20.40 1.73
N ASP A 568 -8.36 20.02 1.44
CA ASP A 568 -8.00 19.10 0.38
C ASP A 568 -7.69 17.69 0.91
N GLY A 569 -7.73 16.73 -0.01
CA GLY A 569 -7.62 15.32 0.30
C GLY A 569 -6.19 14.79 0.42
N GLY A 570 -6.05 13.51 0.11
CA GLY A 570 -4.83 12.73 0.25
C GLY A 570 -5.12 11.41 0.96
N THR A 571 -4.14 10.52 0.95
CA THR A 571 -4.27 9.15 1.46
C THR A 571 -3.19 8.87 2.51
N GLY A 572 -3.23 7.67 3.10
CA GLY A 572 -2.28 7.26 4.13
C GLY A 572 -2.46 7.96 5.48
N ALA A 573 -1.70 7.52 6.48
CA ALA A 573 -1.71 8.10 7.81
C ALA A 573 -1.09 9.51 7.84
N VAL A 574 -1.54 10.33 8.79
CA VAL A 574 -1.01 11.68 9.04
C VAL A 574 0.06 11.58 10.13
N ALA A 575 1.30 11.95 9.85
CA ALA A 575 2.34 11.98 10.88
C ALA A 575 2.18 13.21 11.77
N ALA A 576 2.40 13.03 13.06
CA ALA A 576 2.29 14.09 14.05
C ALA A 576 3.30 13.87 15.18
N ALA A 577 4.03 14.92 15.55
CA ALA A 577 4.99 14.88 16.66
C ALA A 577 4.91 16.16 17.49
N ARG A 578 5.01 16.03 18.81
CA ARG A 578 5.10 17.18 19.71
C ARG A 578 6.56 17.51 20.02
N LEU A 579 6.91 18.78 19.90
CA LEU A 579 8.20 19.33 20.25
C LEU A 579 8.00 20.24 21.46
N LEU A 580 8.52 19.81 22.62
CA LEU A 580 8.39 20.53 23.89
C LEU A 580 9.77 20.98 24.35
N ALA A 581 9.95 22.29 24.51
CA ALA A 581 11.11 22.90 25.14
C ALA A 581 10.67 24.05 26.08
N PRO A 582 11.58 24.66 26.86
CA PRO A 582 11.21 25.73 27.80
C PRO A 582 10.57 26.97 27.14
N ASP A 583 10.93 27.30 25.90
CA ASP A 583 10.47 28.49 25.17
C ASP A 583 9.36 28.20 24.15
N HIS A 584 9.03 26.93 23.87
CA HIS A 584 8.00 26.57 22.89
C HIS A 584 7.35 25.21 23.16
N ASP A 585 6.09 25.08 22.74
CA ASP A 585 5.33 23.83 22.80
C ASP A 585 4.53 23.68 21.49
N LEU A 586 5.04 22.84 20.60
CA LEU A 586 4.60 22.75 19.20
C LEU A 586 4.11 21.35 18.86
N VAL A 587 3.19 21.26 17.91
CA VAL A 587 2.85 20.03 17.19
C VAL A 587 3.16 20.23 15.72
N VAL A 588 4.05 19.40 15.18
CA VAL A 588 4.36 19.34 13.76
C VAL A 588 3.54 18.23 13.13
N LEU A 589 2.90 18.54 12.00
CA LEU A 589 2.13 17.61 11.20
C LEU A 589 2.77 17.44 9.82
N ALA A 590 2.76 16.23 9.30
CA ALA A 590 3.15 15.94 7.93
C ALA A 590 2.20 14.93 7.31
N ARG A 591 1.96 15.04 6.01
CA ARG A 591 1.01 14.16 5.30
C ARG A 591 1.36 13.98 3.83
N ARG A 592 0.78 12.95 3.22
CA ARG A 592 0.67 12.79 1.76
C ARG A 592 -0.54 13.57 1.24
N ASP A 593 -0.38 14.65 0.53
CA ASP A 593 -1.54 15.39 0.01
C ASP A 593 -2.23 14.65 -1.15
N GLU A 594 -3.30 15.24 -1.69
CA GLU A 594 -4.04 14.66 -2.82
C GLU A 594 -3.16 14.44 -4.07
N ARG A 595 -2.03 15.16 -4.19
CA ARG A 595 -1.07 15.07 -5.28
C ARG A 595 0.01 14.02 -5.08
N SER A 596 -0.10 13.23 -4.00
CA SER A 596 0.90 12.25 -3.57
C SER A 596 2.24 12.89 -3.21
N ARG A 597 2.17 14.11 -2.66
CA ARG A 597 3.32 14.94 -2.27
C ARG A 597 3.33 15.25 -0.77
N PRO A 598 4.50 15.54 -0.17
CA PRO A 598 4.54 15.92 1.23
C PRO A 598 3.99 17.33 1.43
N ALA A 599 3.16 17.46 2.47
CA ALA A 599 2.75 18.74 3.02
C ALA A 599 3.00 18.76 4.53
N VAL A 600 3.51 19.88 5.05
CA VAL A 600 3.91 20.06 6.45
C VAL A 600 3.21 21.26 7.07
N ALA A 601 2.79 21.15 8.32
CA ALA A 601 2.20 22.24 9.10
C ALA A 601 2.73 22.25 10.53
N VAL A 602 2.81 23.43 11.14
CA VAL A 602 3.23 23.62 12.54
C VAL A 602 2.12 24.31 13.31
N LEU A 603 1.76 23.76 14.47
CA LEU A 603 0.68 24.23 15.32
C LEU A 603 1.19 24.46 16.76
N PRO A 604 0.62 25.41 17.51
CA PRO A 604 0.83 25.46 18.96
C PRO A 604 0.12 24.26 19.63
N ALA A 605 0.77 23.67 20.64
CA ALA A 605 0.22 22.52 21.36
C ALA A 605 -0.89 22.87 22.37
N ASP A 606 -1.02 24.14 22.75
CA ASP A 606 -2.04 24.65 23.68
C ASP A 606 -3.48 24.57 23.12
N GLY A 607 -3.61 24.30 21.82
CA GLY A 607 -4.83 23.88 21.18
C GLY A 607 -5.80 24.99 20.79
N ARG A 608 -5.44 26.28 20.92
CA ARG A 608 -6.24 27.37 20.37
C ARG A 608 -5.96 27.52 18.87
N ILE A 609 -6.67 26.74 18.07
CA ILE A 609 -6.75 26.98 16.63
C ILE A 609 -7.83 28.04 16.42
N THR A 610 -7.42 29.29 16.23
CA THR A 610 -8.32 30.38 15.82
C THR A 610 -8.51 30.40 14.31
N GLU A 611 -7.50 29.94 13.56
CA GLU A 611 -7.47 29.85 12.09
C GLU A 611 -6.84 28.53 11.65
N ARG A 612 -7.17 28.05 10.44
CA ARG A 612 -6.62 26.80 9.92
C ARG A 612 -5.10 26.92 9.70
N PRO A 613 -4.32 25.84 9.92
CA PRO A 613 -2.90 25.88 9.63
C PRO A 613 -2.61 26.09 8.15
N GLU A 614 -1.57 26.88 7.88
CA GLU A 614 -0.93 26.89 6.58
C GLU A 614 -0.14 25.58 6.39
N TRP A 615 -0.29 24.97 5.21
CA TRP A 615 0.43 23.76 4.83
C TRP A 615 1.49 24.11 3.79
N GLU A 616 2.76 23.97 4.16
CA GLU A 616 3.89 24.06 3.25
C GLU A 616 3.93 22.80 2.36
N ARG A 617 3.90 22.97 1.04
CA ARG A 617 3.83 21.88 0.06
C ARG A 617 5.09 21.80 -0.77
N HIS A 618 5.45 20.59 -1.19
CA HIS A 618 6.67 20.35 -1.96
C HIS A 618 6.43 19.39 -3.12
N GLU A 619 7.35 19.38 -4.10
CA GLU A 619 7.15 18.69 -5.38
C GLU A 619 7.67 17.24 -5.42
N ILE A 620 7.98 16.65 -4.25
CA ILE A 620 8.48 15.28 -4.16
C ILE A 620 7.31 14.29 -4.27
N GLN A 621 7.35 13.40 -5.26
CA GLN A 621 6.41 12.28 -5.30
C GLN A 621 6.79 11.26 -4.23
N MET A 622 5.91 11.02 -3.28
CA MET A 622 6.14 10.14 -2.13
C MET A 622 5.23 8.92 -2.14
N THR A 623 5.71 7.83 -1.54
CA THR A 623 4.90 6.66 -1.19
C THR A 623 4.77 6.52 0.33
N GLY A 624 3.78 5.75 0.78
CA GLY A 624 3.54 5.51 2.20
C GLY A 624 3.15 6.76 2.99
N ALA A 625 3.38 6.70 4.30
CA ALA A 625 3.11 7.79 5.23
C ALA A 625 4.43 8.48 5.64
N PRO A 626 4.44 9.80 5.86
CA PRO A 626 5.61 10.50 6.38
C PRO A 626 5.96 10.05 7.81
N SER A 627 7.15 10.42 8.28
CA SER A 627 7.53 10.31 9.69
C SER A 627 8.19 11.59 10.18
N ILE A 628 8.13 11.83 11.49
CA ILE A 628 8.62 13.05 12.13
C ILE A 628 9.36 12.68 13.40
N ALA A 629 10.53 13.27 13.60
CA ALA A 629 11.28 13.17 14.85
C ALA A 629 11.94 14.50 15.19
N ALA A 630 12.32 14.66 16.46
CA ALA A 630 13.15 15.78 16.90
C ALA A 630 14.63 15.42 16.81
N ASP A 631 15.46 16.29 16.25
CA ASP A 631 16.91 16.14 16.32
C ASP A 631 17.47 16.42 17.73
N VAL A 632 18.80 16.37 17.90
CA VAL A 632 19.48 16.68 19.17
C VAL A 632 19.35 18.13 19.61
N HIS A 633 18.99 19.04 18.71
CA HIS A 633 18.80 20.46 18.98
C HIS A 633 17.32 20.82 19.17
N GLY A 634 16.42 19.83 19.17
CA GLY A 634 14.98 20.02 19.32
C GLY A 634 14.26 20.46 18.04
N ARG A 635 14.94 20.51 16.90
CA ARG A 635 14.35 20.88 15.60
C ARG A 635 13.56 19.72 15.03
N ALA A 636 12.43 20.01 14.41
CA ALA A 636 11.67 19.01 13.67
C ALA A 636 12.45 18.51 12.45
N VAL A 637 12.45 17.20 12.23
CA VAL A 637 12.88 16.58 10.97
C VAL A 637 11.71 15.78 10.45
N VAL A 638 11.28 16.10 9.23
CA VAL A 638 10.23 15.37 8.50
C VAL A 638 10.90 14.54 7.43
N THR A 639 10.51 13.27 7.33
CA THR A 639 11.02 12.34 6.32
C THR A 639 9.90 11.71 5.52
N VAL A 640 10.15 11.46 4.23
CA VAL A 640 9.30 10.65 3.34
C VAL A 640 10.14 9.70 2.51
N LEU A 641 9.52 8.62 2.03
CA LEU A 641 10.11 7.76 1.01
C LEU A 641 9.61 8.24 -0.36
N GLY A 642 10.55 8.61 -1.23
CA GLY A 642 10.25 9.08 -2.57
C GLY A 642 9.93 7.92 -3.53
N ALA A 643 9.18 8.22 -4.58
CA ALA A 643 8.94 7.29 -5.69
C ALA A 643 10.25 6.87 -6.40
N ASP A 644 11.32 7.63 -6.23
CA ASP A 644 12.69 7.32 -6.67
C ASP A 644 13.42 6.26 -5.81
N GLY A 645 12.75 5.73 -4.78
CA GLY A 645 13.29 4.73 -3.87
C GLY A 645 14.31 5.31 -2.88
N ARG A 646 14.28 6.62 -2.62
CA ARG A 646 15.20 7.32 -1.72
C ARG A 646 14.51 7.87 -0.47
N LEU A 647 15.31 8.13 0.56
CA LEU A 647 14.85 8.91 1.70
C LEU A 647 14.92 10.39 1.34
N HIS A 648 13.80 11.09 1.48
CA HIS A 648 13.75 12.55 1.39
C HIS A 648 13.49 13.15 2.77
N TRP A 649 14.17 14.24 3.11
CA TRP A 649 13.98 14.90 4.40
C TRP A 649 14.05 16.41 4.32
N ALA A 650 13.32 17.06 5.22
CA ALA A 650 13.46 18.48 5.50
C ALA A 650 13.60 18.69 7.01
N ARG A 651 14.31 19.75 7.37
CA ARG A 651 14.59 20.09 8.77
C ARG A 651 14.14 21.52 9.05
N GLN A 652 13.49 21.70 10.19
CA GLN A 652 13.14 23.03 10.69
C GLN A 652 14.41 23.84 10.96
N GLU A 653 14.47 25.09 10.54
CA GLU A 653 15.68 25.92 10.72
C GLU A 653 15.96 26.20 12.21
N GLU A 654 14.92 26.57 12.95
CA GLU A 654 14.93 26.76 14.40
C GLU A 654 13.73 26.07 15.05
N PRO A 655 13.83 25.59 16.31
CA PRO A 655 12.75 24.90 17.00
C PRO A 655 11.76 25.91 17.58
N ARG A 656 11.08 26.74 16.76
CA ARG A 656 10.15 27.77 17.25
C ARG A 656 8.90 27.90 16.36
N PRO A 657 7.77 28.39 16.91
CA PRO A 657 6.58 28.63 16.10
C PRO A 657 6.87 29.60 14.95
N GLY A 658 6.28 29.34 13.77
CA GLY A 658 6.39 30.23 12.60
C GLY A 658 7.69 30.10 11.80
N VAL A 659 8.64 29.27 12.25
CA VAL A 659 9.89 29.02 11.52
C VAL A 659 9.68 27.91 10.49
N ARG A 660 10.14 28.16 9.26
CA ARG A 660 9.97 27.26 8.10
C ARG A 660 10.93 26.07 8.15
N PHE A 661 10.64 25.11 7.28
CA PHE A 661 11.60 24.06 6.96
C PHE A 661 12.61 24.58 5.94
N GLY A 662 13.87 24.18 6.11
CA GLY A 662 14.88 24.35 5.08
C GLY A 662 14.57 23.49 3.84
N PRO A 663 15.39 23.59 2.78
CA PRO A 663 15.17 22.84 1.56
C PRO A 663 15.18 21.33 1.81
N TRP A 664 14.36 20.61 1.04
CA TRP A 664 14.38 19.15 1.06
C TRP A 664 15.66 18.61 0.47
N GLN A 665 16.15 17.54 1.07
CA GLN A 665 17.34 16.80 0.67
C GLN A 665 16.95 15.34 0.40
N ALA A 666 17.77 14.60 -0.34
CA ALA A 666 17.55 13.21 -0.70
C ALA A 666 18.82 12.36 -0.53
N GLY A 667 18.66 11.08 -0.22
CA GLY A 667 19.74 10.16 0.12
C GLY A 667 19.42 8.69 -0.10
#